data_AF-A0A1N6NJ25-F1
#
_entry.id   AF-A0A1N6NJ25-F1
#
_cell.length_a   1.000
_cell.length_b   1.000
_cell.length_c   1.000
_cell.angle_alpha   90.00
_cell.angle_beta   90.00
_cell.angle_gamma   90.00
#
_symmetry.space_group_name_H-M   'P 1'
#
loop_
_entity.id
_entity.type
_entity.pdbx_description
1 polymer ?
#
loop_
_entity_poly.entity_id
_entity_poly.type
_entity_poly.pdbx_seq_one_letter_code
_entity_poly.pdbx_strand_id
1 'polypeptide(L)'
;MKRPPLPIAAIIAGEINARPQQVTAAVELLDGGATVPFIARYRKEVTEGLDDTQLRTLAERLAYLRDLESRRAAILESIRGQGKLTDELEDKIAAVTTKAELEDLYLPYKPKRRTKAEIARERGLGPLAEALLADRSLVPATKAAEFVTAEVPDVKAALEGARDIVAEGIGENADLLGRLRAHMREVAMLRSRVVDGKKEAGAKFSDYFDHTERWATTAGHRALAMLRGWNEEVLSVDITVDEGDTSPVKPVERIIAASLAIGNGPADKWLMEVIGWTWRVKLSMSLSLDLMRELRERAEEEAIRVFARNLKDLLLAAPAGSRPTMGLDPGIRTGVKVAVVDGTGKLLETTTVYPFPPKNDIRGTQAELASLIRKHGVELIAIGNGTGSRETEKLVADMLAAFPAASAKPTKVIVSEAGASVYSASETAAAEFPNLDVSLRGAVSIARRLQDPLAELVKIEPKSIGVGQYQHDVDQGKLGRSLDGVVEDAVNAVGVDLNTASAPLLSRVSGLGKTTAEAIVVYRDTNGAFASRQELLKVPRLGARTFEQCAGFLRIPNGKEPLDASSVHPEAYGVAKKIVAACGRDLRALMGDTAALKKLDPKLFVDDRFGLPTVKDILSELEKPGRDPRPSFKTATFADGVDDIKDLKVGMLLEGTVTNVAAFGAFVDIGVHQDGLVHVSQLADRFVKDPHEVVKAGDVVKVRVTEVDVPRKRIGLSMRSSASAGNDAPPTRDNRERDRRSSGPAKASPPPAKGGNAAGQGALGAALMEALKRK
;
A
#
# COMPACT_ATOMS: atom_id res chain seq x y z
N MET A 1 -7.04 41.19 12.32
CA MET A 1 -7.53 40.86 10.96
C MET A 1 -7.70 39.35 10.90
N LYS A 2 -8.95 38.90 10.74
CA LYS A 2 -9.36 37.49 10.79
C LYS A 2 -8.76 36.74 9.60
N ARG A 3 -8.05 35.64 9.82
CA ARG A 3 -7.75 34.69 8.74
C ARG A 3 -8.89 33.67 8.75
N PRO A 4 -9.87 33.75 7.82
CA PRO A 4 -10.86 32.69 7.71
C PRO A 4 -10.14 31.35 7.46
N PRO A 5 -10.73 30.21 7.83
CA PRO A 5 -10.21 28.91 7.44
C PRO A 5 -9.92 28.91 5.93
N LEU A 6 -8.76 28.41 5.55
CA LEU A 6 -8.40 28.32 4.14
C LEU A 6 -9.49 27.52 3.41
N PRO A 7 -10.00 28.01 2.27
CA PRO A 7 -10.95 27.24 1.47
C PRO A 7 -10.39 25.85 1.20
N ILE A 8 -11.24 24.81 1.21
CA ILE A 8 -10.84 23.42 0.92
C ILE A 8 -9.95 23.34 -0.33
N ALA A 9 -10.30 24.10 -1.38
CA ALA A 9 -9.53 24.17 -2.61
C ALA A 9 -8.09 24.67 -2.41
N ALA A 10 -7.85 25.63 -1.52
CA ALA A 10 -6.52 26.17 -1.24
C ALA A 10 -5.63 25.19 -0.46
N ILE A 11 -6.22 24.40 0.44
CA ILE A 11 -5.52 23.35 1.18
C ILE A 11 -5.03 22.28 0.21
N ILE A 12 -5.95 21.74 -0.60
CA ILE A 12 -5.64 20.69 -1.57
C ILE A 12 -4.63 21.19 -2.61
N ALA A 13 -4.77 22.44 -3.08
CA ALA A 13 -3.83 23.04 -4.03
C ALA A 13 -2.39 23.02 -3.53
N GLY A 14 -2.16 23.31 -2.24
CA GLY A 14 -0.84 23.19 -1.62
C GLY A 14 -0.32 21.75 -1.55
N GLU A 15 -1.21 20.79 -1.29
CA GLU A 15 -0.86 19.36 -1.17
C GLU A 15 -0.49 18.72 -2.51
N ILE A 16 -1.14 19.12 -3.61
CA ILE A 16 -0.91 18.55 -4.96
C ILE A 16 -0.02 19.43 -5.86
N ASN A 17 0.53 20.52 -5.31
CA ASN A 17 1.34 21.51 -6.02
C ASN A 17 0.60 22.08 -7.26
N ALA A 18 -0.63 22.56 -7.05
CA ALA A 18 -1.48 23.18 -8.07
C ALA A 18 -1.98 24.56 -7.62
N ARG A 19 -2.70 25.26 -8.51
CA ARG A 19 -3.39 26.51 -8.17
C ARG A 19 -4.79 26.22 -7.60
N PRO A 20 -5.31 27.03 -6.66
CA PRO A 20 -6.67 26.85 -6.12
C PRO A 20 -7.75 26.83 -7.19
N GLN A 21 -7.60 27.61 -8.27
CA GLN A 21 -8.54 27.64 -9.40
C GLN A 21 -8.63 26.29 -10.11
N GLN A 22 -7.49 25.60 -10.29
CA GLN A 22 -7.45 24.27 -10.90
C GLN A 22 -8.21 23.26 -10.04
N VAL A 23 -8.03 23.35 -8.72
CA VAL A 23 -8.74 22.49 -7.76
C VAL A 23 -10.24 22.77 -7.78
N THR A 24 -10.67 24.03 -7.74
CA THR A 24 -12.09 24.40 -7.83
C THR A 24 -12.73 23.84 -9.10
N ALA A 25 -12.08 24.03 -10.26
CA ALA A 25 -12.59 23.53 -11.52
C ALA A 25 -12.69 21.99 -11.54
N ALA A 26 -11.70 21.29 -10.99
CA ALA A 26 -11.76 19.82 -10.85
C ALA A 26 -12.86 19.35 -9.88
N VAL A 27 -13.06 20.07 -8.76
CA VAL A 27 -14.13 19.77 -7.79
C VAL A 27 -15.51 19.93 -8.44
N GLU A 28 -15.74 21.00 -9.21
CA GLU A 28 -16.99 21.21 -9.94
C GLU A 28 -17.28 20.07 -10.93
N LEU A 29 -16.25 19.58 -11.63
CA LEU A 29 -16.37 18.44 -12.54
C LEU A 29 -16.72 17.14 -11.78
N LEU A 30 -16.03 16.87 -10.67
CA LEU A 30 -16.28 15.69 -9.84
C LEU A 30 -17.67 15.70 -9.20
N ASP A 31 -18.10 16.85 -8.67
CA ASP A 31 -19.45 17.03 -8.11
C ASP A 31 -20.53 16.92 -9.20
N GLY A 32 -20.20 17.33 -10.43
CA GLY A 32 -21.00 17.08 -11.62
C GLY A 32 -21.02 15.62 -12.09
N GLY A 33 -20.34 14.71 -11.38
CA GLY A 33 -20.30 13.28 -11.68
C GLY A 33 -19.34 12.89 -12.80
N ALA A 34 -18.37 13.75 -13.16
CA ALA A 34 -17.28 13.35 -14.03
C ALA A 34 -16.30 12.43 -13.28
N THR A 35 -15.74 11.44 -13.97
CA THR A 35 -14.76 10.53 -13.37
C THR A 35 -13.35 11.10 -13.45
N VAL A 36 -12.44 10.59 -12.62
CA VAL A 36 -11.02 10.99 -12.66
C VAL A 36 -10.40 10.72 -14.04
N PRO A 37 -10.51 9.52 -14.65
CA PRO A 37 -9.95 9.27 -15.98
C PRO A 37 -10.52 10.20 -17.05
N PHE A 38 -11.81 10.52 -16.97
CA PHE A 38 -12.45 11.43 -17.92
C PHE A 38 -11.91 12.85 -17.80
N ILE A 39 -11.77 13.37 -16.58
CA ILE A 39 -11.23 14.72 -16.33
C ILE A 39 -9.79 14.80 -16.82
N ALA A 40 -8.95 13.84 -16.42
CA ALA A 40 -7.53 13.82 -16.75
C ALA A 40 -7.28 13.76 -18.27
N ARG A 41 -8.15 13.07 -19.02
CA ARG A 41 -7.99 12.91 -20.47
C ARG A 41 -8.66 14.02 -21.28
N TYR A 42 -9.91 14.38 -20.97
CA TYR A 42 -10.74 15.21 -21.85
C TYR A 42 -11.10 16.58 -21.27
N ARG A 43 -10.65 16.94 -20.06
CA ARG A 43 -10.92 18.24 -19.44
C ARG A 43 -9.64 18.95 -19.00
N LYS A 44 -8.53 18.68 -19.70
CA LYS A 44 -7.20 19.24 -19.41
C LYS A 44 -7.17 20.77 -19.48
N GLU A 45 -7.96 21.37 -20.35
CA GLU A 45 -8.08 22.81 -20.48
C GLU A 45 -8.72 23.43 -19.24
N VAL A 46 -9.78 22.78 -18.73
CA VAL A 46 -10.56 23.24 -17.57
C VAL A 46 -9.74 23.15 -16.29
N THR A 47 -8.95 22.08 -16.13
CA THR A 47 -8.09 21.86 -14.97
C THR A 47 -6.67 22.40 -15.15
N GLU A 48 -6.38 22.98 -16.31
CA GLU A 48 -5.04 23.43 -16.73
C GLU A 48 -3.96 22.33 -16.58
N GLY A 49 -4.34 21.07 -16.87
CA GLY A 49 -3.44 19.95 -17.02
C GLY A 49 -3.18 19.12 -15.75
N LEU A 50 -4.12 19.08 -14.79
CA LEU A 50 -4.02 18.14 -13.67
C LEU A 50 -3.99 16.69 -14.16
N ASP A 51 -3.01 15.91 -13.69
CA ASP A 51 -2.87 14.50 -14.05
C ASP A 51 -3.69 13.55 -13.17
N ASP A 52 -3.72 12.26 -13.52
CA ASP A 52 -4.45 11.22 -12.77
C ASP A 52 -4.03 11.17 -11.29
N THR A 53 -2.74 11.30 -10.98
CA THR A 53 -2.22 11.20 -9.61
C THR A 53 -2.67 12.39 -8.77
N GLN A 54 -2.63 13.59 -9.36
CA GLN A 54 -3.11 14.81 -8.74
C GLN A 54 -4.62 14.75 -8.51
N LEU A 55 -5.40 14.28 -9.49
CA LEU A 55 -6.86 14.18 -9.41
C LEU A 55 -7.34 13.11 -8.42
N ARG A 56 -6.64 11.96 -8.33
CA ARG A 56 -6.90 10.94 -7.30
C ARG A 56 -6.65 11.50 -5.90
N THR A 57 -5.50 12.14 -5.70
CA THR A 57 -5.15 12.79 -4.42
C THR A 57 -6.18 13.87 -4.06
N LEU A 58 -6.58 14.69 -5.03
CA LEU A 58 -7.61 15.71 -4.86
C LEU A 58 -8.94 15.10 -4.41
N ALA A 59 -9.41 14.03 -5.06
CA ALA A 59 -10.67 13.38 -4.71
C ALA A 59 -10.67 12.81 -3.28
N GLU A 60 -9.57 12.15 -2.88
CA GLU A 60 -9.40 11.63 -1.52
C GLU A 60 -9.38 12.74 -0.46
N ARG A 61 -8.61 13.81 -0.72
CA ARG A 61 -8.49 14.95 0.20
C ARG A 61 -9.76 15.77 0.28
N LEU A 62 -10.48 15.92 -0.83
CA LEU A 62 -11.80 16.55 -0.87
C LEU A 62 -12.79 15.83 0.06
N ALA A 63 -12.84 14.50 0.00
CA ALA A 63 -13.71 13.70 0.87
C ALA A 63 -13.34 13.88 2.35
N TYR A 64 -12.05 13.77 2.69
CA TYR A 64 -11.58 13.96 4.08
C TYR A 64 -11.93 15.35 4.63
N LEU A 65 -11.67 16.41 3.84
CA LEU A 65 -11.89 17.79 4.28
C LEU A 65 -13.39 18.11 4.40
N ARG A 66 -14.24 17.55 3.52
CA ARG A 66 -15.71 17.65 3.66
C ARG A 66 -16.21 16.97 4.93
N ASP A 67 -15.67 15.79 5.27
CA ASP A 67 -15.99 15.13 6.54
C ASP A 67 -15.55 15.96 7.75
N LEU A 68 -14.38 16.59 7.68
CA LEU A 68 -13.88 17.47 8.74
C LEU A 68 -14.83 18.66 8.93
N GLU A 69 -15.25 19.34 7.86
CA GLU A 69 -16.18 20.46 7.94
C GLU A 69 -17.57 20.05 8.44
N SER A 70 -18.09 18.90 7.98
CA SER A 70 -19.34 18.33 8.50
C SER A 70 -19.25 18.06 10.01
N ARG A 71 -18.14 17.46 10.45
CA ARG A 71 -17.90 17.20 11.87
C ARG A 71 -17.73 18.50 12.67
N ARG A 72 -17.07 19.51 12.11
CA ARG A 72 -16.89 20.84 12.71
C ARG A 72 -18.25 21.50 12.97
N ALA A 73 -19.14 21.48 11.97
CA ALA A 73 -20.49 22.00 12.10
C ALA A 73 -21.28 21.31 13.22
N ALA A 74 -21.26 19.97 13.26
CA ALA A 74 -21.96 19.20 14.30
C ALA A 74 -21.44 19.51 15.72
N ILE A 75 -20.12 19.72 15.87
CA ILE A 75 -19.52 20.10 17.16
C ILE A 75 -19.93 21.51 17.57
N LEU A 76 -19.91 22.48 16.64
CA LEU A 76 -20.38 23.84 16.90
C LEU A 76 -21.84 23.85 17.34
N GLU A 77 -22.71 23.10 16.67
CA GLU A 77 -24.12 22.96 17.05
C GLU A 77 -24.28 22.35 18.44
N SER A 78 -23.52 21.29 18.76
CA SER A 78 -23.59 20.65 20.08
C SER A 78 -23.18 21.60 21.22
N ILE A 79 -22.09 22.35 21.04
CA ILE A 79 -21.58 23.30 22.03
C ILE A 79 -22.55 24.49 22.18
N ARG A 80 -23.09 24.98 21.04
CA ARG A 80 -24.10 26.05 21.03
C ARG A 80 -25.38 25.63 21.74
N GLY A 81 -25.85 24.40 21.52
CA GLY A 81 -27.02 23.84 22.20
C GLY A 81 -26.85 23.73 23.72
N GLN A 82 -25.62 23.66 24.22
CA GLN A 82 -25.30 23.69 25.66
C GLN A 82 -25.14 25.11 26.22
N GLY A 83 -25.21 26.15 25.39
CA GLY A 83 -24.98 27.54 25.80
C GLY A 83 -23.52 27.84 26.19
N LYS A 84 -22.57 27.03 25.72
CA LYS A 84 -21.14 27.11 26.10
C LYS A 84 -20.23 27.60 24.96
N LEU A 85 -20.80 27.96 23.82
CA LEU A 85 -20.02 28.44 22.66
C LEU A 85 -19.65 29.92 22.88
N THR A 86 -18.37 30.16 23.19
CA THR A 86 -17.80 31.51 23.26
C THR A 86 -17.17 31.91 21.93
N ASP A 87 -17.06 33.21 21.65
CA ASP A 87 -16.38 33.71 20.45
C ASP A 87 -14.94 33.17 20.31
N GLU A 88 -14.20 33.10 21.42
CA GLU A 88 -12.84 32.54 21.43
C GLU A 88 -12.82 31.05 21.05
N LEU A 89 -13.78 30.27 21.56
CA LEU A 89 -13.88 28.85 21.25
C LEU A 89 -14.32 28.62 19.80
N GLU A 90 -15.25 29.43 19.30
CA GLU A 90 -15.67 29.39 17.90
C GLU A 90 -14.49 29.70 16.97
N ASP A 91 -13.68 30.71 17.29
CA ASP A 91 -12.47 31.05 16.54
C ASP A 91 -11.42 29.92 16.57
N LYS A 92 -11.20 29.29 17.74
CA LYS A 92 -10.32 28.12 17.88
C LYS A 92 -10.82 26.95 17.04
N ILE A 93 -12.10 26.63 17.12
CA ILE A 93 -12.72 25.56 16.34
C ILE A 93 -12.61 25.86 14.85
N ALA A 94 -12.78 27.10 14.40
CA ALA A 94 -12.63 27.48 12.99
C ALA A 94 -11.19 27.31 12.47
N ALA A 95 -10.19 27.50 13.32
CA ALA A 95 -8.77 27.41 12.94
C ALA A 95 -8.23 25.96 12.84
N VAL A 96 -8.95 24.97 13.36
CA VAL A 96 -8.48 23.57 13.38
C VAL A 96 -8.32 22.99 11.98
N THR A 97 -7.22 22.24 11.78
CA THR A 97 -6.88 21.59 10.49
C THR A 97 -7.01 20.07 10.52
N THR A 98 -7.15 19.45 11.70
CA THR A 98 -7.21 17.99 11.86
C THR A 98 -8.43 17.55 12.68
N LYS A 99 -8.94 16.35 12.38
CA LYS A 99 -10.05 15.76 13.17
C LYS A 99 -9.68 15.55 14.64
N ALA A 100 -8.41 15.27 14.95
CA ALA A 100 -7.94 15.05 16.33
C ALA A 100 -8.00 16.34 17.17
N GLU A 101 -7.45 17.45 16.67
CA GLU A 101 -7.54 18.75 17.34
C GLU A 101 -9.00 19.20 17.53
N LEU A 102 -9.87 18.88 16.57
CA LEU A 102 -11.28 19.21 16.63
C LEU A 102 -11.98 18.42 17.75
N GLU A 103 -11.69 17.13 17.89
CA GLU A 103 -12.22 16.31 18.99
C GLU A 103 -11.66 16.76 20.34
N ASP A 104 -10.40 17.18 20.43
CA ASP A 104 -9.80 17.69 21.67
C ASP A 104 -10.52 18.94 22.19
N LEU A 105 -10.83 19.90 21.30
CA LEU A 105 -11.63 21.07 21.66
C LEU A 105 -13.06 20.70 22.08
N TYR A 106 -13.57 19.56 21.60
CA TYR A 106 -14.91 19.08 21.92
C TYR A 106 -14.96 18.25 23.22
N LEU A 107 -13.84 17.70 23.71
CA LEU A 107 -13.78 16.85 24.90
C LEU A 107 -14.52 17.41 26.14
N PRO A 108 -14.41 18.71 26.50
CA PRO A 108 -15.11 19.26 27.66
C PRO A 108 -16.64 19.26 27.52
N TYR A 109 -17.14 19.27 26.28
CA TYR A 109 -18.56 19.43 25.94
C TYR A 109 -19.22 18.12 25.50
N LYS A 110 -18.42 17.08 25.26
CA LYS A 110 -18.90 15.77 24.86
C LYS A 110 -19.73 15.17 26.01
N PRO A 111 -20.95 14.65 25.75
CA PRO A 111 -21.74 13.97 26.76
C PRO A 111 -20.97 12.78 27.36
N LYS A 112 -20.90 12.72 28.69
CA LYS A 112 -20.10 11.72 29.43
C LYS A 112 -20.99 10.80 30.26
N ARG A 113 -20.46 9.59 30.53
CA ARG A 113 -20.98 8.72 31.58
C ARG A 113 -20.46 9.24 32.93
N ARG A 114 -21.24 9.03 34.00
CA ARG A 114 -20.93 9.44 35.39
C ARG A 114 -19.46 9.16 35.77
N THR A 115 -18.59 10.16 35.67
CA THR A 115 -17.13 10.01 35.91
C THR A 115 -16.80 10.10 37.41
N LYS A 116 -15.59 9.70 37.82
CA LYS A 116 -15.15 9.92 39.21
C LYS A 116 -15.12 11.40 39.59
N ALA A 117 -14.79 12.28 38.64
CA ALA A 117 -14.81 13.72 38.85
C ALA A 117 -16.24 14.26 38.98
N GLU A 118 -17.19 13.78 38.18
CA GLU A 118 -18.61 14.10 38.32
C GLU A 118 -19.16 13.64 39.67
N ILE A 119 -18.86 12.40 40.10
CA ILE A 119 -19.21 11.90 41.44
C ILE A 119 -18.61 12.79 42.53
N ALA A 120 -17.36 13.22 42.39
CA ALA A 120 -16.72 14.11 43.34
C ALA A 120 -17.38 15.50 43.38
N ARG A 121 -17.80 16.06 42.23
CA ARG A 121 -18.55 17.33 42.16
C ARG A 121 -19.93 17.20 42.81
N GLU A 122 -20.66 16.11 42.55
CA GLU A 122 -21.94 15.81 43.18
C GLU A 122 -21.83 15.71 44.71
N ARG A 123 -20.72 15.18 45.21
CA ARG A 123 -20.38 15.13 46.66
C ARG A 123 -19.87 16.45 47.23
N GLY A 124 -19.91 17.54 46.46
CA GLY A 124 -19.52 18.88 46.92
C GLY A 124 -18.01 19.14 46.96
N LEU A 125 -17.18 18.34 46.28
CA LEU A 125 -15.71 18.51 46.27
C LEU A 125 -15.21 19.48 45.18
N GLY A 126 -16.10 20.04 44.36
CA GLY A 126 -15.77 21.07 43.37
C GLY A 126 -15.06 22.29 43.98
N PRO A 127 -15.66 22.95 45.00
CA PRO A 127 -15.05 24.11 45.65
C PRO A 127 -13.70 23.81 46.33
N LEU A 128 -13.46 22.57 46.77
CA LEU A 128 -12.15 22.16 47.30
C LEU A 128 -11.07 22.19 46.21
N ALA A 129 -11.36 21.59 45.05
CA ALA A 129 -10.44 21.60 43.92
C ALA A 129 -10.16 23.02 43.42
N GLU A 130 -11.20 23.86 43.32
CA GLU A 130 -11.06 25.26 42.92
C GLU A 130 -10.23 26.09 43.92
N ALA A 131 -10.45 25.90 45.23
CA ALA A 131 -9.69 26.61 46.26
C ALA A 131 -8.18 26.27 46.20
N LEU A 132 -7.84 24.99 46.07
CA LEU A 132 -6.45 24.54 45.92
C LEU A 132 -5.83 24.97 44.58
N LEU A 133 -6.67 25.18 43.56
CA LEU A 133 -6.26 25.74 42.28
C LEU A 133 -5.99 27.25 42.33
N ALA A 134 -6.78 28.00 43.11
CA ALA A 134 -6.71 29.46 43.17
C ALA A 134 -5.65 29.97 44.15
N ASP A 135 -5.50 29.34 45.33
CA ASP A 135 -4.55 29.76 46.36
C ASP A 135 -3.52 28.66 46.66
N ARG A 136 -2.31 28.87 46.15
CA ARG A 136 -1.19 27.92 46.28
C ARG A 136 -0.62 27.82 47.70
N SER A 137 -0.96 28.77 48.58
CA SER A 137 -0.48 28.80 49.96
C SER A 137 -1.25 27.87 50.90
N LEU A 138 -2.46 27.44 50.50
CA LEU A 138 -3.31 26.56 51.29
C LEU A 138 -2.64 25.22 51.56
N VAL A 139 -2.80 24.72 52.78
CA VAL A 139 -2.41 23.35 53.16
C VAL A 139 -3.54 22.39 52.76
N PRO A 140 -3.33 21.48 51.79
CA PRO A 140 -4.40 20.65 51.22
C PRO A 140 -5.16 19.83 52.27
N ALA A 141 -4.45 19.21 53.21
CA ALA A 141 -5.07 18.41 54.26
C ALA A 141 -5.98 19.25 55.19
N THR A 142 -5.56 20.47 55.54
CA THR A 142 -6.35 21.38 56.37
C THR A 142 -7.60 21.83 55.63
N LYS A 143 -7.45 22.24 54.36
CA LYS A 143 -8.60 22.70 53.56
C LYS A 143 -9.58 21.56 53.28
N ALA A 144 -9.09 20.36 53.00
CA ALA A 144 -9.91 19.19 52.73
C ALA A 144 -10.70 18.69 53.94
N ALA A 145 -10.25 18.98 55.17
CA ALA A 145 -11.00 18.66 56.39
C ALA A 145 -12.36 19.39 56.46
N GLU A 146 -12.49 20.56 55.83
CA GLU A 146 -13.75 21.31 55.74
C GLU A 146 -14.81 20.63 54.86
N PHE A 147 -14.40 19.66 54.04
CA PHE A 147 -15.25 18.97 53.06
C PHE A 147 -15.58 17.52 53.44
N VAL A 148 -15.23 17.11 54.67
CA VAL A 148 -15.59 15.79 55.21
C VAL A 148 -17.09 15.75 55.51
N THR A 149 -17.78 14.77 54.96
CA THR A 149 -19.23 14.58 55.10
C THR A 149 -19.55 13.09 55.27
N ALA A 150 -20.83 12.73 55.45
CA ALA A 150 -21.23 11.31 55.46
C ALA A 150 -20.88 10.59 54.13
N GLU A 151 -20.86 11.32 53.00
CA GLU A 151 -20.53 10.76 51.68
C GLU A 151 -19.02 10.88 51.33
N VAL A 152 -18.27 11.65 52.12
CA VAL A 152 -16.81 11.86 52.01
C VAL A 152 -16.18 11.57 53.38
N PRO A 153 -15.84 10.30 53.67
CA PRO A 153 -15.64 9.82 55.04
C PRO A 153 -14.37 10.35 55.74
N ASP A 154 -13.38 10.80 54.97
CA ASP A 154 -12.12 11.30 55.51
C ASP A 154 -11.44 12.31 54.57
N VAL A 155 -10.39 12.96 55.09
CA VAL A 155 -9.55 13.93 54.35
C VAL A 155 -8.95 13.32 53.10
N LYS A 156 -8.61 12.02 53.13
CA LYS A 156 -8.01 11.32 51.99
C LYS A 156 -9.02 11.20 50.85
N ALA A 157 -10.26 10.81 51.14
CA ALA A 157 -11.33 10.71 50.17
C ALA A 157 -11.67 12.07 49.56
N ALA A 158 -11.65 13.15 50.36
CA ALA A 158 -11.82 14.52 49.87
C ALA A 158 -10.71 14.92 48.88
N LEU A 159 -9.44 14.67 49.23
CA LEU A 159 -8.30 14.95 48.35
C LEU A 159 -8.26 14.06 47.10
N GLU A 160 -8.68 12.79 47.19
CA GLU A 160 -8.79 11.91 46.01
C GLU A 160 -9.89 12.38 45.06
N GLY A 161 -11.04 12.83 45.58
CA GLY A 161 -12.08 13.43 44.76
C GLY A 161 -11.64 14.75 44.11
N ALA A 162 -10.96 15.62 44.87
CA ALA A 162 -10.37 16.84 44.33
C ALA A 162 -9.31 16.54 43.25
N ARG A 163 -8.45 15.52 43.46
CA ARG A 163 -7.49 15.04 42.45
C ARG A 163 -8.21 14.61 41.18
N ASP A 164 -9.29 13.83 41.30
CA ASP A 164 -10.00 13.32 40.13
C ASP A 164 -10.63 14.46 39.30
N ILE A 165 -11.12 15.53 39.97
CA ILE A 165 -11.61 16.77 39.33
C ILE A 165 -10.47 17.50 38.60
N VAL A 166 -9.34 17.75 39.28
CA VAL A 166 -8.18 18.41 38.68
C VAL A 166 -7.62 17.60 37.51
N ALA A 167 -7.54 16.27 37.66
CA ALA A 167 -7.06 15.35 36.62
C ALA A 167 -7.96 15.33 35.38
N GLU A 168 -9.28 15.50 35.55
CA GLU A 168 -10.21 15.67 34.44
C GLU A 168 -9.96 16.99 33.70
N GLY A 169 -9.79 18.10 34.43
CA GLY A 169 -9.45 19.40 33.83
C GLY A 169 -8.14 19.39 33.05
N ILE A 170 -7.11 18.72 33.58
CA ILE A 170 -5.83 18.51 32.87
C ILE A 170 -6.06 17.68 31.58
N GLY A 171 -6.84 16.60 31.67
CA GLY A 171 -7.11 15.68 30.56
C GLY A 171 -7.99 16.23 29.45
N GLU A 172 -8.64 17.37 29.67
CA GLU A 172 -9.56 18.00 28.71
C GLU A 172 -9.02 19.34 28.18
N ASN A 173 -7.80 19.72 28.57
CA ASN A 173 -7.14 20.91 28.07
C ASN A 173 -6.50 20.63 26.70
N ALA A 174 -7.18 21.05 25.62
CA ALA A 174 -6.74 20.82 24.25
C ALA A 174 -5.32 21.35 23.95
N ASP A 175 -4.97 22.55 24.43
CA ASP A 175 -3.65 23.14 24.23
C ASP A 175 -2.53 22.34 24.92
N LEU A 176 -2.84 21.79 26.11
CA LEU A 176 -1.93 20.90 26.83
C LEU A 176 -1.77 19.56 26.12
N LEU A 177 -2.88 18.93 25.71
CA LEU A 177 -2.85 17.66 24.96
C LEU A 177 -2.04 17.80 23.66
N GLY A 178 -2.23 18.91 22.93
CA GLY A 178 -1.44 19.23 21.74
C GLY A 178 0.06 19.31 22.02
N ARG A 179 0.47 20.02 23.08
CA ARG A 179 1.88 20.12 23.49
C ARG A 179 2.47 18.77 23.94
N LEU A 180 1.70 17.98 24.68
CA LEU A 180 2.13 16.64 25.11
C LEU A 180 2.28 15.70 23.90
N ARG A 181 1.32 15.71 22.95
CA ARG A 181 1.45 14.95 21.69
C ARG A 181 2.68 15.39 20.91
N ALA A 182 2.93 16.69 20.77
CA ALA A 182 4.12 17.20 20.09
C ALA A 182 5.42 16.72 20.74
N HIS A 183 5.54 16.81 22.07
CA HIS A 183 6.69 16.29 22.83
C HIS A 183 6.85 14.79 22.63
N MET A 184 5.78 14.01 22.80
CA MET A 184 5.83 12.55 22.61
C MET A 184 6.25 12.18 21.19
N ARG A 185 5.75 12.85 20.15
CA ARG A 185 6.17 12.58 18.77
C ARG A 185 7.68 12.77 18.57
N GLU A 186 8.31 13.68 19.30
CA GLU A 186 9.74 13.95 19.21
C GLU A 186 10.59 12.88 19.93
N VAL A 187 10.19 12.48 21.15
CA VAL A 187 11.06 11.71 22.05
C VAL A 187 10.60 10.27 22.29
N ALA A 188 9.39 9.89 21.88
CA ALA A 188 8.84 8.58 22.15
C ALA A 188 9.64 7.45 21.49
N MET A 189 9.78 6.36 22.23
CA MET A 189 10.38 5.12 21.77
C MET A 189 9.28 4.08 21.61
N LEU A 190 9.23 3.43 20.45
CA LEU A 190 8.44 2.24 20.20
C LEU A 190 9.26 1.04 20.65
N ARG A 191 8.70 0.23 21.55
CA ARG A 191 9.36 -0.96 22.11
C ARG A 191 8.53 -2.19 21.80
N SER A 192 9.17 -3.22 21.28
CA SER A 192 8.59 -4.54 21.03
C SER A 192 9.31 -5.59 21.86
N ARG A 193 8.55 -6.47 22.52
CA ARG A 193 9.08 -7.61 23.28
C ARG A 193 8.31 -8.88 23.00
N VAL A 194 8.99 -10.01 22.98
CA VAL A 194 8.31 -11.31 22.90
C VAL A 194 7.56 -11.61 24.20
N VAL A 195 6.33 -12.13 24.06
CA VAL A 195 5.56 -12.64 25.19
C VAL A 195 6.20 -13.94 25.69
N ASP A 196 6.32 -14.09 27.01
CA ASP A 196 6.91 -15.27 27.63
C ASP A 196 6.27 -16.57 27.13
N GLY A 197 7.10 -17.54 26.74
CA GLY A 197 6.67 -18.83 26.19
C GLY A 197 6.36 -18.84 24.69
N LYS A 198 6.37 -17.69 23.98
CA LYS A 198 6.02 -17.63 22.54
C LYS A 198 7.21 -17.52 21.57
N LYS A 199 8.45 -17.76 22.03
CA LYS A 199 9.67 -17.62 21.18
C LYS A 199 9.70 -18.57 19.98
N GLU A 200 9.34 -19.83 20.15
CA GLU A 200 9.36 -20.81 19.05
C GLU A 200 8.22 -20.57 18.06
N ALA A 201 6.98 -20.43 18.54
CA ALA A 201 5.81 -20.11 17.72
C ALA A 201 5.97 -18.77 16.97
N GLY A 202 6.69 -17.83 17.59
CA GLY A 202 6.95 -16.49 17.09
C GLY A 202 8.20 -16.31 16.24
N ALA A 203 8.89 -17.38 15.81
CA ALA A 203 10.21 -17.27 15.18
C ALA A 203 10.27 -16.28 13.99
N LYS A 204 9.17 -16.12 13.25
CA LYS A 204 9.03 -15.15 12.16
C LYS A 204 9.13 -13.67 12.59
N PHE A 205 8.91 -13.38 13.87
CA PHE A 205 9.04 -12.05 14.48
C PHE A 205 10.32 -11.89 15.32
N SER A 206 11.30 -12.79 15.17
CA SER A 206 12.50 -12.80 16.02
C SER A 206 13.31 -11.50 15.98
N ASP A 207 13.29 -10.79 14.84
CA ASP A 207 13.89 -9.46 14.69
C ASP A 207 13.27 -8.41 15.65
N TYR A 208 12.09 -8.70 16.21
CA TYR A 208 11.31 -7.81 17.10
C TYR A 208 11.13 -8.36 18.52
N PHE A 209 11.82 -9.43 18.91
CA PHE A 209 11.69 -10.03 20.25
C PHE A 209 12.24 -9.16 21.39
N ASP A 210 13.20 -8.30 21.10
CA ASP A 210 13.67 -7.25 21.99
C ASP A 210 14.18 -6.10 21.12
N HIS A 211 13.23 -5.31 20.61
CA HIS A 211 13.50 -4.23 19.67
C HIS A 211 13.01 -2.91 20.24
N THR A 212 13.79 -1.85 20.04
CA THR A 212 13.43 -0.50 20.46
C THR A 212 13.92 0.50 19.41
N GLU A 213 13.02 1.35 18.94
CA GLU A 213 13.34 2.40 17.97
C GLU A 213 12.56 3.69 18.23
N ARG A 214 13.02 4.82 17.68
CA ARG A 214 12.28 6.09 17.80
C ARG A 214 10.96 6.01 17.02
N TRP A 215 9.85 6.34 17.67
CA TRP A 215 8.51 6.34 17.08
C TRP A 215 8.43 7.22 15.82
N ALA A 216 9.07 8.40 15.88
CA ALA A 216 9.06 9.38 14.78
C ALA A 216 9.58 8.78 13.47
N THR A 217 10.63 7.97 13.54
CA THR A 217 11.37 7.43 12.40
C THR A 217 11.08 5.95 12.13
N THR A 218 10.10 5.36 12.81
CA THR A 218 9.69 3.98 12.56
C THR A 218 9.16 3.82 11.14
N ALA A 219 9.79 2.95 10.36
CA ALA A 219 9.36 2.65 9.00
C ALA A 219 8.04 1.86 9.00
N GLY A 220 7.14 2.13 8.04
CA GLY A 220 5.80 1.55 8.01
C GLY A 220 5.78 0.02 8.03
N HIS A 221 6.65 -0.63 7.24
CA HIS A 221 6.74 -2.09 7.20
C HIS A 221 7.13 -2.72 8.55
N ARG A 222 8.01 -2.07 9.33
CA ARG A 222 8.37 -2.55 10.68
C ARG A 222 7.22 -2.35 11.67
N ALA A 223 6.54 -1.21 11.59
CA ALA A 223 5.35 -0.95 12.39
C ALA A 223 4.27 -2.01 12.15
N LEU A 224 3.95 -2.32 10.88
CA LEU A 224 2.99 -3.37 10.54
C LEU A 224 3.43 -4.76 11.01
N ALA A 225 4.72 -5.11 10.88
CA ALA A 225 5.23 -6.38 11.37
C ALA A 225 5.10 -6.51 12.90
N MET A 226 5.43 -5.46 13.66
CA MET A 226 5.26 -5.42 15.12
C MET A 226 3.78 -5.48 15.52
N LEU A 227 2.91 -4.70 14.86
CA LEU A 227 1.46 -4.70 15.11
C LEU A 227 0.82 -6.05 14.79
N ARG A 228 1.29 -6.74 13.74
CA ARG A 228 0.85 -8.10 13.44
C ARG A 228 1.28 -9.08 14.52
N GLY A 229 2.54 -9.02 14.96
CA GLY A 229 3.01 -9.85 16.07
C GLY A 229 2.25 -9.58 17.37
N TRP A 230 1.81 -8.33 17.59
CA TRP A 230 0.93 -7.95 18.69
C TRP A 230 -0.48 -8.54 18.55
N ASN A 231 -1.09 -8.44 17.37
CA ASN A 231 -2.42 -9.02 17.09
C ASN A 231 -2.43 -10.55 17.15
N GLU A 232 -1.32 -11.22 16.77
CA GLU A 232 -1.12 -12.66 16.94
C GLU A 232 -0.72 -13.03 18.38
N GLU A 233 -0.73 -12.06 19.29
CA GLU A 233 -0.38 -12.17 20.72
C GLU A 233 1.04 -12.70 20.98
N VAL A 234 1.95 -12.63 20.00
CA VAL A 234 3.35 -13.08 20.13
C VAL A 234 4.24 -11.98 20.71
N LEU A 235 3.93 -10.72 20.38
CA LEU A 235 4.68 -9.55 20.83
C LEU A 235 3.83 -8.68 21.77
N SER A 236 4.46 -8.00 22.71
CA SER A 236 3.93 -6.76 23.30
C SER A 236 4.55 -5.58 22.58
N VAL A 237 3.75 -4.55 22.30
CA VAL A 237 4.21 -3.33 21.64
C VAL A 237 3.75 -2.14 22.45
N ASP A 238 4.70 -1.38 22.98
CA ASP A 238 4.47 -0.28 23.92
C ASP A 238 5.18 0.99 23.44
N ILE A 239 4.62 2.14 23.80
CA ILE A 239 5.28 3.44 23.63
C ILE A 239 5.82 3.88 24.98
N THR A 240 7.13 4.12 25.06
CA THR A 240 7.77 4.73 26.24
C THR A 240 8.20 6.16 25.94
N VAL A 241 8.17 7.01 26.95
CA VAL A 241 8.45 8.45 26.85
C VAL A 241 9.39 8.84 27.99
N ASP A 242 10.39 9.68 27.70
CA ASP A 242 11.36 10.20 28.69
C ASP A 242 12.10 9.11 29.49
N GLU A 243 12.22 7.88 28.97
CA GLU A 243 12.78 6.74 29.70
C GLU A 243 14.27 6.92 30.04
N GLY A 244 15.00 7.68 29.22
CA GLY A 244 16.40 8.03 29.46
C GLY A 244 16.63 9.30 30.30
N ASP A 245 15.58 10.04 30.67
CA ASP A 245 15.72 11.27 31.46
C ASP A 245 15.80 10.91 32.96
N THR A 246 16.86 11.31 33.65
CA THR A 246 17.08 11.02 35.08
C THR A 246 16.56 12.11 36.02
N SER A 247 15.91 13.15 35.48
CA SER A 247 15.33 14.25 36.26
C SER A 247 14.30 13.72 37.27
N PRO A 248 14.27 14.25 38.51
CA PRO A 248 13.25 13.92 39.49
C PRO A 248 11.81 14.20 39.03
N VAL A 249 11.63 15.27 38.23
CA VAL A 249 10.37 15.62 37.58
C VAL A 249 10.56 15.45 36.08
N LYS A 250 9.78 14.55 35.47
CA LYS A 250 9.92 14.21 34.05
C LYS A 250 9.51 15.37 33.13
N PRO A 251 10.07 15.49 31.91
CA PRO A 251 9.68 16.50 30.94
C PRO A 251 8.15 16.62 30.74
N VAL A 252 7.45 15.50 30.57
CA VAL A 252 5.98 15.48 30.48
C VAL A 252 5.28 16.11 31.69
N GLU A 253 5.76 15.84 32.91
CA GLU A 253 5.23 16.44 34.13
C GLU A 253 5.54 17.94 34.19
N ARG A 254 6.72 18.37 33.72
CA ARG A 254 7.08 19.81 33.62
C ARG A 254 6.17 20.55 32.64
N ILE A 255 5.80 19.93 31.51
CA ILE A 255 4.86 20.52 30.54
C ILE A 255 3.48 20.73 31.18
N ILE A 256 2.99 19.74 31.94
CA ILE A 256 1.72 19.84 32.68
C ILE A 256 1.84 20.89 33.78
N ALA A 257 2.90 20.88 34.57
CA ALA A 257 3.14 21.85 35.65
C ALA A 257 3.19 23.29 35.14
N ALA A 258 3.84 23.52 33.98
CA ALA A 258 3.86 24.82 33.34
C ALA A 258 2.45 25.29 32.92
N SER A 259 1.56 24.38 32.52
CA SER A 259 0.16 24.73 32.17
C SER A 259 -0.67 25.18 33.37
N LEU A 260 -0.30 24.76 34.57
CA LEU A 260 -0.98 25.12 35.82
C LEU A 260 -0.25 26.22 36.61
N ALA A 261 0.86 26.74 36.06
CA ALA A 261 1.76 27.70 36.69
C ALA A 261 2.17 27.28 38.12
N ILE A 262 2.58 26.02 38.28
CA ILE A 262 2.96 25.45 39.58
C ILE A 262 4.14 26.22 40.20
N GLY A 263 3.98 26.62 41.46
CA GLY A 263 5.00 27.25 42.29
C GLY A 263 5.62 26.30 43.32
N ASN A 264 5.87 26.80 44.54
CA ASN A 264 6.49 26.06 45.65
C ASN A 264 5.62 25.96 46.92
N GLY A 265 4.35 26.39 46.85
CA GLY A 265 3.45 26.37 48.00
C GLY A 265 3.01 24.96 48.44
N PRO A 266 2.35 24.82 49.61
CA PRO A 266 1.88 23.52 50.08
C PRO A 266 0.88 22.85 49.11
N ALA A 267 0.00 23.62 48.47
CA ALA A 267 -0.91 23.08 47.45
C ALA A 267 -0.18 22.70 46.15
N ASP A 268 0.90 23.41 45.78
CA ASP A 268 1.73 23.07 44.61
C ASP A 268 2.36 21.68 44.76
N LYS A 269 2.79 21.29 45.96
CA LYS A 269 3.35 19.95 46.23
C LYS A 269 2.31 18.86 45.97
N TRP A 270 1.09 19.04 46.48
CA TRP A 270 -0.01 18.12 46.21
C TRP A 270 -0.36 18.09 44.72
N LEU A 271 -0.39 19.24 44.05
CA LEU A 271 -0.64 19.30 42.61
C LEU A 271 0.43 18.59 41.78
N MET A 272 1.70 18.63 42.19
CA MET A 272 2.74 17.81 41.55
C MET A 272 2.46 16.31 41.68
N GLU A 273 1.93 15.85 42.82
CA GLU A 273 1.47 14.46 42.98
C GLU A 273 0.26 14.16 42.07
N VAL A 274 -0.68 15.10 41.97
CA VAL A 274 -1.82 15.01 41.04
C VAL A 274 -1.33 14.92 39.59
N ILE A 275 -0.33 15.71 39.19
CA ILE A 275 0.26 15.71 37.85
C ILE A 275 0.88 14.37 37.53
N GLY A 276 1.77 13.86 38.40
CA GLY A 276 2.42 12.56 38.19
C GLY A 276 1.42 11.41 38.14
N TRP A 277 0.37 11.46 38.99
CA TRP A 277 -0.73 10.50 38.93
C TRP A 277 -1.53 10.61 37.63
N THR A 278 -1.90 11.83 37.21
CA THR A 278 -2.70 12.08 36.01
C THR A 278 -1.96 11.63 34.76
N TRP A 279 -0.65 11.90 34.68
CA TRP A 279 0.19 11.38 33.60
C TRP A 279 0.17 9.85 33.57
N ARG A 280 0.54 9.20 34.67
CA ARG A 280 0.70 7.74 34.74
C ARG A 280 -0.60 6.97 34.53
N VAL A 281 -1.73 7.48 35.03
CA VAL A 281 -3.00 6.75 35.08
C VAL A 281 -3.94 7.10 33.93
N LYS A 282 -3.85 8.31 33.36
CA LYS A 282 -4.77 8.77 32.30
C LYS A 282 -4.04 9.16 31.01
N LEU A 283 -3.14 10.14 31.08
CA LEU A 283 -2.61 10.77 29.87
C LEU A 283 -1.64 9.87 29.11
N SER A 284 -0.76 9.15 29.81
CA SER A 284 0.23 8.29 29.14
C SER A 284 -0.47 7.25 28.28
N MET A 285 -1.50 6.57 28.81
CA MET A 285 -2.25 5.54 28.09
C MET A 285 -3.04 6.14 26.92
N SER A 286 -3.84 7.19 27.17
CA SER A 286 -4.66 7.81 26.12
C SER A 286 -3.82 8.37 24.97
N LEU A 287 -2.76 9.11 25.27
CA LEU A 287 -1.87 9.66 24.26
C LEU A 287 -1.04 8.58 23.56
N SER A 288 -0.66 7.50 24.24
CA SER A 288 0.02 6.37 23.59
C SER A 288 -0.91 5.65 22.61
N LEU A 289 -2.19 5.49 22.95
CA LEU A 289 -3.19 4.95 22.02
C LEU A 289 -3.36 5.84 20.78
N ASP A 290 -3.37 7.17 20.96
CA ASP A 290 -3.43 8.10 19.84
C ASP A 290 -2.19 8.01 18.94
N LEU A 291 -0.98 7.97 19.53
CA LEU A 291 0.26 7.81 18.78
C LEU A 291 0.37 6.43 18.10
N MET A 292 -0.17 5.38 18.71
CA MET A 292 -0.25 4.05 18.09
C MET A 292 -1.22 4.05 16.91
N ARG A 293 -2.37 4.70 17.03
CA ARG A 293 -3.32 4.88 15.92
C ARG A 293 -2.68 5.67 14.78
N GLU A 294 -2.01 6.78 15.09
CA GLU A 294 -1.30 7.61 14.10
C GLU A 294 -0.18 6.81 13.40
N LEU A 295 0.61 6.04 14.15
CA LEU A 295 1.66 5.19 13.59
C LEU A 295 1.07 4.14 12.63
N ARG A 296 -0.03 3.50 13.04
CA ARG A 296 -0.74 2.52 12.23
C ARG A 296 -1.27 3.15 10.94
N GLU A 297 -2.00 4.27 11.03
CA GLU A 297 -2.55 4.97 9.87
C GLU A 297 -1.45 5.36 8.88
N ARG A 298 -0.34 5.92 9.38
CA ARG A 298 0.84 6.26 8.56
C ARG A 298 1.42 5.02 7.85
N ALA A 299 1.57 3.92 8.57
CA ALA A 299 2.14 2.69 8.04
C ALA A 299 1.22 2.01 7.01
N GLU A 300 -0.09 2.01 7.26
CA GLU A 300 -1.10 1.50 6.33
C GLU A 300 -1.15 2.33 5.04
N GLU A 301 -1.10 3.65 5.13
CA GLU A 301 -1.10 4.53 3.95
C GLU A 301 0.14 4.34 3.08
N GLU A 302 1.32 4.19 3.69
CA GLU A 302 2.55 3.86 2.98
C GLU A 302 2.43 2.50 2.26
N ALA A 303 1.93 1.48 2.96
CA ALA A 303 1.76 0.13 2.42
C ALA A 303 0.74 0.08 1.28
N ILE A 304 -0.42 0.73 1.44
CA ILE A 304 -1.47 0.80 0.42
C ILE A 304 -0.94 1.48 -0.85
N ARG A 305 -0.14 2.55 -0.74
CA ARG A 305 0.49 3.19 -1.91
C ARG A 305 1.45 2.25 -2.64
N VAL A 306 2.17 1.40 -1.92
CA VAL A 306 3.02 0.35 -2.52
C VAL A 306 2.16 -0.70 -3.22
N PHE A 307 1.11 -1.21 -2.56
CA PHE A 307 0.17 -2.16 -3.14
C PHE A 307 -0.50 -1.63 -4.41
N ALA A 308 -0.89 -0.35 -4.42
CA ALA A 308 -1.45 0.33 -5.58
C ALA A 308 -0.48 0.36 -6.77
N ARG A 309 0.81 0.64 -6.52
CA ARG A 309 1.85 0.61 -7.56
C ARG A 309 2.07 -0.80 -8.11
N ASN A 310 2.19 -1.79 -7.23
CA ASN A 310 2.35 -3.18 -7.64
C ASN A 310 1.16 -3.68 -8.46
N LEU A 311 -0.07 -3.36 -8.04
CA LEU A 311 -1.26 -3.72 -8.80
C LEU A 311 -1.24 -3.05 -10.18
N LYS A 312 -0.88 -1.77 -10.27
CA LYS A 312 -0.78 -1.05 -11.53
C LYS A 312 0.20 -1.72 -12.49
N ASP A 313 1.38 -2.12 -11.99
CA ASP A 313 2.39 -2.81 -12.80
C ASP A 313 1.89 -4.17 -13.28
N LEU A 314 1.21 -4.95 -12.42
CA LEU A 314 0.61 -6.23 -12.81
C LEU A 314 -0.48 -6.08 -13.88
N LEU A 315 -1.35 -5.08 -13.75
CA LEU A 315 -2.42 -4.80 -14.71
C LEU A 315 -1.88 -4.30 -16.05
N LEU A 316 -0.76 -3.57 -16.03
CA LEU A 316 -0.10 -3.04 -17.22
C LEU A 316 1.04 -3.94 -17.73
N ALA A 317 1.12 -5.17 -17.24
CA ALA A 317 2.04 -6.17 -17.76
C ALA A 317 1.75 -6.47 -19.24
N ALA A 318 2.81 -6.81 -19.98
CA ALA A 318 2.71 -7.04 -21.41
C ALA A 318 1.78 -8.22 -21.73
N PRO A 319 0.74 -8.03 -22.56
CA PRO A 319 -0.08 -9.14 -23.04
C PRO A 319 0.70 -9.99 -24.05
N ALA A 320 0.60 -11.32 -23.98
CA ALA A 320 1.15 -12.21 -25.01
C ALA A 320 0.29 -12.21 -26.30
N GLY A 321 -0.93 -11.68 -26.22
CA GLY A 321 -1.84 -11.49 -27.34
C GLY A 321 -2.74 -12.69 -27.63
N SER A 322 -3.48 -12.59 -28.73
CA SER A 322 -4.50 -13.55 -29.18
C SER A 322 -3.92 -14.84 -29.76
N ARG A 323 -3.14 -15.56 -28.96
CA ARG A 323 -2.46 -16.81 -29.32
C ARG A 323 -3.08 -17.98 -28.55
N PRO A 324 -3.30 -19.16 -29.16
CA PRO A 324 -3.78 -20.33 -28.44
C PRO A 324 -2.86 -20.71 -27.29
N THR A 325 -3.42 -20.86 -26.09
CA THR A 325 -2.65 -21.00 -24.85
C THR A 325 -3.12 -22.21 -24.05
N MET A 326 -2.18 -23.01 -23.56
CA MET A 326 -2.42 -24.03 -22.55
C MET A 326 -2.06 -23.49 -21.18
N GLY A 327 -3.02 -23.43 -20.25
CA GLY A 327 -2.79 -23.13 -18.84
C GLY A 327 -2.56 -24.40 -18.04
N LEU A 328 -1.50 -24.39 -17.24
CA LEU A 328 -1.14 -25.42 -16.28
C LEU A 328 -1.19 -24.80 -14.89
N ASP A 329 -2.14 -25.25 -14.07
CA ASP A 329 -2.21 -24.95 -12.64
C ASP A 329 -1.53 -26.09 -11.87
N PRO A 330 -0.29 -25.89 -11.39
CA PRO A 330 0.49 -26.96 -10.80
C PRO A 330 -0.13 -27.57 -9.55
N GLY A 331 0.22 -28.81 -9.27
CA GLY A 331 -0.19 -29.49 -8.07
C GLY A 331 0.45 -30.86 -7.96
N ILE A 332 0.88 -31.19 -6.74
CA ILE A 332 1.52 -32.48 -6.45
C ILE A 332 0.43 -33.54 -6.21
N ARG A 333 -0.16 -33.55 -5.01
CA ARG A 333 -1.14 -34.57 -4.60
C ARG A 333 -2.44 -34.53 -5.41
N THR A 334 -2.90 -33.35 -5.80
CA THR A 334 -4.16 -33.16 -6.56
C THR A 334 -3.97 -33.24 -8.07
N GLY A 335 -2.74 -33.45 -8.54
CA GLY A 335 -2.38 -33.36 -9.95
C GLY A 335 -2.29 -31.93 -10.45
N VAL A 336 -1.78 -31.81 -11.68
CA VAL A 336 -1.69 -30.58 -12.46
C VAL A 336 -2.98 -30.45 -13.27
N LYS A 337 -3.63 -29.29 -13.17
CA LYS A 337 -4.89 -29.01 -13.85
C LYS A 337 -4.54 -28.32 -15.16
N VAL A 338 -5.15 -28.78 -16.24
CA VAL A 338 -4.84 -28.37 -17.60
C VAL A 338 -6.07 -27.75 -18.23
N ALA A 339 -5.91 -26.59 -18.84
CA ALA A 339 -6.93 -25.95 -19.66
C ALA A 339 -6.32 -25.45 -20.96
N VAL A 340 -6.99 -25.67 -22.10
CA VAL A 340 -6.58 -25.13 -23.39
C VAL A 340 -7.60 -24.08 -23.83
N VAL A 341 -7.13 -22.88 -24.13
CA VAL A 341 -7.93 -21.78 -24.68
C VAL A 341 -7.45 -21.43 -26.08
N ASP A 342 -8.38 -21.04 -26.97
CA ASP A 342 -8.01 -20.51 -28.29
C ASP A 342 -7.48 -19.07 -28.20
N GLY A 343 -7.11 -18.48 -29.34
CA GLY A 343 -6.63 -17.10 -29.40
C GLY A 343 -7.65 -16.03 -28.97
N THR A 344 -8.93 -16.37 -28.85
CA THR A 344 -9.97 -15.47 -28.30
C THR A 344 -10.16 -15.63 -26.79
N GLY A 345 -9.49 -16.62 -26.18
CA GLY A 345 -9.64 -17.00 -24.78
C GLY A 345 -10.82 -17.94 -24.53
N LYS A 346 -11.47 -18.47 -25.56
CA LYS A 346 -12.53 -19.48 -25.40
C LYS A 346 -11.93 -20.80 -24.94
N LEU A 347 -12.54 -21.41 -23.91
CA LEU A 347 -12.14 -22.73 -23.41
C LEU A 347 -12.45 -23.81 -24.45
N LEU A 348 -11.44 -24.59 -24.82
CA LEU A 348 -11.54 -25.69 -25.78
C LEU A 348 -11.60 -27.06 -25.09
N GLU A 349 -10.71 -27.30 -24.13
CA GLU A 349 -10.57 -28.60 -23.48
C GLU A 349 -9.92 -28.45 -22.11
N THR A 350 -10.24 -29.36 -21.18
CA THR A 350 -9.65 -29.42 -19.84
C THR A 350 -9.35 -30.85 -19.45
N THR A 351 -8.31 -31.06 -18.65
CA THR A 351 -8.00 -32.36 -18.06
C THR A 351 -7.22 -32.19 -16.75
N THR A 352 -7.04 -33.27 -16.00
CA THR A 352 -6.17 -33.30 -14.82
C THR A 352 -5.17 -34.44 -14.98
N VAL A 353 -3.89 -34.09 -14.95
CA VAL A 353 -2.77 -35.02 -15.12
C VAL A 353 -2.01 -35.18 -13.79
N TYR A 354 -1.35 -36.32 -13.59
CA TYR A 354 -0.75 -36.65 -12.29
C TYR A 354 0.73 -37.07 -12.43
N PRO A 355 1.61 -36.15 -12.87
CA PRO A 355 3.02 -36.43 -13.07
C PRO A 355 3.80 -36.68 -11.77
N PHE A 356 3.27 -36.25 -10.62
CA PHE A 356 3.97 -36.26 -9.32
C PHE A 356 3.31 -37.22 -8.31
N PRO A 357 3.89 -37.40 -7.10
CA PRO A 357 3.31 -38.27 -6.09
C PRO A 357 1.85 -37.90 -5.76
N PRO A 358 0.96 -38.89 -5.59
CA PRO A 358 1.26 -40.32 -5.44
C PRO A 358 1.33 -41.13 -6.75
N LYS A 359 0.85 -40.61 -7.91
CA LYS A 359 0.76 -41.42 -9.14
C LYS A 359 2.07 -41.50 -9.93
N ASN A 360 2.88 -40.43 -9.92
CA ASN A 360 4.17 -40.36 -10.62
C ASN A 360 4.10 -40.69 -12.13
N ASP A 361 3.02 -40.32 -12.82
CA ASP A 361 2.82 -40.63 -14.24
C ASP A 361 3.37 -39.53 -15.16
N ILE A 362 4.70 -39.39 -15.19
CA ILE A 362 5.40 -38.39 -16.00
C ILE A 362 5.17 -38.65 -17.49
N ARG A 363 5.37 -39.88 -17.97
CA ARG A 363 5.27 -40.21 -19.40
C ARG A 363 3.85 -40.08 -19.94
N GLY A 364 2.85 -40.56 -19.20
CA GLY A 364 1.45 -40.39 -19.58
C GLY A 364 1.06 -38.92 -19.64
N THR A 365 1.52 -38.13 -18.67
CA THR A 365 1.31 -36.67 -18.68
C THR A 365 1.95 -36.01 -19.91
N GLN A 366 3.22 -36.31 -20.23
CA GLN A 366 3.88 -35.73 -21.41
C GLN A 366 3.18 -36.08 -22.72
N ALA A 367 2.71 -37.34 -22.84
CA ALA A 367 1.97 -37.78 -24.01
C ALA A 367 0.62 -37.03 -24.15
N GLU A 368 -0.10 -36.84 -23.05
CA GLU A 368 -1.37 -36.12 -23.00
C GLU A 368 -1.20 -34.65 -23.38
N LEU A 369 -0.24 -33.96 -22.75
CA LEU A 369 0.06 -32.55 -23.06
C LEU A 369 0.48 -32.37 -24.52
N ALA A 370 1.34 -33.24 -25.05
CA ALA A 370 1.76 -33.21 -26.46
C ALA A 370 0.61 -33.51 -27.43
N SER A 371 -0.38 -34.30 -27.02
CA SER A 371 -1.61 -34.54 -27.79
C SER A 371 -2.44 -33.26 -27.88
N LEU A 372 -2.69 -32.61 -26.74
CA LEU A 372 -3.45 -31.36 -26.66
C LEU A 372 -2.79 -30.22 -27.44
N ILE A 373 -1.45 -30.10 -27.36
CA ILE A 373 -0.69 -29.10 -28.13
C ILE A 373 -0.94 -29.27 -29.64
N ARG A 374 -0.83 -30.50 -30.15
CA ARG A 374 -1.04 -30.78 -31.57
C ARG A 374 -2.48 -30.61 -32.00
N LYS A 375 -3.43 -31.06 -31.17
CA LYS A 375 -4.88 -31.01 -31.44
C LYS A 375 -5.38 -29.57 -31.60
N HIS A 376 -4.90 -28.65 -30.75
CA HIS A 376 -5.40 -27.28 -30.68
C HIS A 376 -4.44 -26.22 -31.22
N GLY A 377 -3.28 -26.63 -31.75
CA GLY A 377 -2.28 -25.69 -32.27
C GLY A 377 -1.76 -24.73 -31.20
N VAL A 378 -1.50 -25.24 -29.99
CA VAL A 378 -1.06 -24.42 -28.85
C VAL A 378 0.26 -23.73 -29.19
N GLU A 379 0.32 -22.42 -28.95
CA GLU A 379 1.51 -21.60 -29.19
C GLU A 379 2.20 -21.18 -27.89
N LEU A 380 1.45 -21.14 -26.79
CA LEU A 380 1.92 -20.70 -25.49
C LEU A 380 1.54 -21.71 -24.41
N ILE A 381 2.42 -21.94 -23.43
CA ILE A 381 2.13 -22.73 -22.24
C ILE A 381 2.33 -21.82 -21.02
N ALA A 382 1.23 -21.42 -20.40
CA ALA A 382 1.21 -20.65 -19.16
C ALA A 382 1.28 -21.60 -17.96
N ILE A 383 2.29 -21.46 -17.11
CA ILE A 383 2.49 -22.30 -15.92
C ILE A 383 2.33 -21.42 -14.69
N GLY A 384 1.38 -21.75 -13.80
CA GLY A 384 1.22 -21.06 -12.52
C GLY A 384 2.50 -21.15 -11.68
N ASN A 385 2.82 -20.10 -10.93
CA ASN A 385 4.01 -20.05 -10.07
C ASN A 385 3.79 -20.65 -8.66
N GLY A 386 2.73 -21.43 -8.45
CA GLY A 386 2.42 -22.06 -7.17
C GLY A 386 3.18 -23.33 -6.83
N THR A 387 2.56 -24.16 -6.00
CA THR A 387 3.15 -25.41 -5.51
C THR A 387 3.22 -26.45 -6.62
N GLY A 388 4.42 -26.96 -6.92
CA GLY A 388 4.66 -27.91 -8.02
C GLY A 388 5.03 -27.23 -9.34
N SER A 389 5.20 -25.91 -9.37
CA SER A 389 5.45 -25.12 -10.58
C SER A 389 6.76 -25.49 -11.26
N ARG A 390 7.87 -25.65 -10.51
CA ARG A 390 9.17 -26.07 -11.06
C ARG A 390 9.11 -27.46 -11.68
N GLU A 391 8.53 -28.42 -10.97
CA GLU A 391 8.44 -29.79 -11.46
C GLU A 391 7.59 -29.85 -12.72
N THR A 392 6.55 -29.00 -12.80
CA THR A 392 5.71 -28.84 -13.99
C THR A 392 6.47 -28.15 -15.13
N GLU A 393 7.26 -27.12 -14.82
CA GLU A 393 8.12 -26.41 -15.77
C GLU A 393 9.13 -27.36 -16.41
N LYS A 394 9.83 -28.15 -15.59
CA LYS A 394 10.80 -29.15 -16.02
C LYS A 394 10.15 -30.24 -16.86
N LEU A 395 9.00 -30.75 -16.42
CA LEU A 395 8.21 -31.74 -17.17
C LEU A 395 7.87 -31.22 -18.58
N VAL A 396 7.46 -29.96 -18.69
CA VAL A 396 7.17 -29.28 -19.96
C VAL A 396 8.45 -29.04 -20.76
N ALA A 397 9.55 -28.67 -20.11
CA ALA A 397 10.87 -28.49 -20.73
C ALA A 397 11.33 -29.78 -21.44
N ASP A 398 11.31 -30.89 -20.69
CA ASP A 398 11.72 -32.22 -21.16
C ASP A 398 10.81 -32.69 -22.30
N MET A 399 9.50 -32.46 -22.18
CA MET A 399 8.53 -32.75 -23.25
C MET A 399 8.84 -31.95 -24.52
N LEU A 400 9.06 -30.63 -24.40
CA LEU A 400 9.37 -29.76 -25.54
C LEU A 400 10.74 -30.07 -26.15
N ALA A 401 11.71 -30.53 -25.37
CA ALA A 401 13.00 -30.99 -25.87
C ALA A 401 12.82 -32.21 -26.79
N ALA A 402 11.88 -33.11 -26.46
CA ALA A 402 11.54 -34.28 -27.27
C ALA A 402 10.68 -33.98 -28.52
N PHE A 403 10.18 -32.76 -28.70
CA PHE A 403 9.45 -32.38 -29.93
C PHE A 403 10.37 -32.38 -31.16
N PRO A 404 9.90 -32.85 -32.33
CA PRO A 404 10.67 -32.82 -33.57
C PRO A 404 11.15 -31.41 -33.91
N ALA A 405 12.41 -31.28 -34.36
CA ALA A 405 13.02 -29.98 -34.68
C ALA A 405 12.26 -29.18 -35.75
N ALA A 406 11.48 -29.85 -36.61
CA ALA A 406 10.68 -29.23 -37.66
C ALA A 406 9.30 -28.71 -37.20
N SER A 407 8.88 -28.99 -35.96
CA SER A 407 7.60 -28.51 -35.41
C SER A 407 7.78 -27.19 -34.67
N ALA A 408 6.87 -26.23 -34.87
CA ALA A 408 6.83 -25.03 -34.06
C ALA A 408 6.57 -25.41 -32.59
N LYS A 409 7.53 -25.09 -31.71
CA LYS A 409 7.43 -25.42 -30.28
C LYS A 409 6.68 -24.31 -29.56
N PRO A 410 5.69 -24.63 -28.71
CA PRO A 410 5.08 -23.65 -27.83
C PRO A 410 6.12 -22.97 -26.95
N THR A 411 5.92 -21.68 -26.66
CA THR A 411 6.75 -20.97 -25.68
C THR A 411 6.17 -21.18 -24.28
N LYS A 412 6.94 -21.77 -23.36
CA LYS A 412 6.57 -21.87 -21.95
C LYS A 412 6.82 -20.55 -21.23
N VAL A 413 5.91 -20.16 -20.34
CA VAL A 413 5.96 -18.91 -19.60
C VAL A 413 5.42 -19.15 -18.20
N ILE A 414 6.15 -18.69 -17.18
CA ILE A 414 5.64 -18.66 -15.81
C ILE A 414 4.73 -17.46 -15.64
N VAL A 415 3.58 -17.70 -15.02
CA VAL A 415 2.56 -16.69 -14.78
C VAL A 415 2.21 -16.70 -13.30
N SER A 416 2.03 -15.52 -12.72
CA SER A 416 1.52 -15.41 -11.35
C SER A 416 0.15 -16.09 -11.25
N GLU A 417 -0.04 -16.94 -10.26
CA GLU A 417 -1.36 -17.51 -9.94
C GLU A 417 -2.12 -16.69 -8.87
N ALA A 418 -1.59 -15.53 -8.47
CA ALA A 418 -2.19 -14.68 -7.45
C ALA A 418 -3.67 -14.39 -7.77
N GLY A 419 -4.56 -14.73 -6.85
CA GLY A 419 -6.01 -14.56 -7.02
C GLY A 419 -6.69 -15.58 -7.96
N ALA A 420 -5.99 -16.53 -8.58
CA ALA A 420 -6.62 -17.55 -9.44
C ALA A 420 -7.54 -18.49 -8.65
N SER A 421 -7.20 -18.80 -7.40
CA SER A 421 -8.05 -19.56 -6.47
C SER A 421 -9.28 -18.76 -6.01
N VAL A 422 -9.13 -17.44 -5.82
CA VAL A 422 -10.25 -16.54 -5.52
C VAL A 422 -11.19 -16.45 -6.71
N TYR A 423 -10.64 -16.32 -7.92
CA TYR A 423 -11.42 -16.37 -9.16
C TYR A 423 -12.19 -17.68 -9.28
N SER A 424 -11.54 -18.83 -9.13
CA SER A 424 -12.18 -20.13 -9.38
C SER A 424 -13.38 -20.41 -8.49
N ALA A 425 -13.34 -19.91 -7.25
CA ALA A 425 -14.43 -19.98 -6.27
C ALA A 425 -15.46 -18.84 -6.39
N SER A 426 -15.25 -17.87 -7.28
CA SER A 426 -16.14 -16.70 -7.43
C SER A 426 -17.44 -17.02 -8.17
N GLU A 427 -18.47 -16.21 -7.93
CA GLU A 427 -19.71 -16.22 -8.71
C GLU A 427 -19.46 -15.95 -10.20
N THR A 428 -18.51 -15.06 -10.53
CA THR A 428 -18.11 -14.76 -11.90
C THR A 428 -17.64 -16.03 -12.62
N ALA A 429 -16.73 -16.79 -12.01
CA ALA A 429 -16.24 -18.03 -12.62
C ALA A 429 -17.29 -19.13 -12.65
N ALA A 430 -18.19 -19.19 -11.66
CA ALA A 430 -19.32 -20.11 -11.67
C ALA A 430 -20.31 -19.81 -12.79
N ALA A 431 -20.54 -18.52 -13.10
CA ALA A 431 -21.37 -18.11 -14.22
C ALA A 431 -20.68 -18.34 -15.58
N GLU A 432 -19.38 -18.10 -15.69
CA GLU A 432 -18.61 -18.39 -16.92
C GLU A 432 -18.51 -19.90 -17.20
N PHE A 433 -18.35 -20.72 -16.15
CA PHE A 433 -18.14 -22.17 -16.28
C PHE A 433 -18.98 -23.01 -15.30
N PRO A 434 -20.33 -23.06 -15.47
CA PRO A 434 -21.23 -23.74 -14.53
C PRO A 434 -20.93 -25.23 -14.37
N ASN A 435 -20.52 -25.89 -15.45
CA ASN A 435 -20.29 -27.33 -15.52
C ASN A 435 -18.82 -27.73 -15.30
N LEU A 436 -17.94 -26.77 -15.03
CA LEU A 436 -16.52 -27.03 -14.81
C LEU A 436 -16.23 -27.07 -13.31
N ASP A 437 -15.50 -28.09 -12.88
CA ASP A 437 -15.03 -28.22 -11.50
C ASP A 437 -14.21 -26.99 -11.07
N VAL A 438 -14.33 -26.60 -9.80
CA VAL A 438 -13.66 -25.42 -9.25
C VAL A 438 -12.14 -25.48 -9.46
N SER A 439 -11.53 -26.66 -9.34
CA SER A 439 -10.08 -26.81 -9.49
C SER A 439 -9.58 -26.52 -10.92
N LEU A 440 -10.40 -26.78 -11.95
CA LEU A 440 -10.02 -26.57 -13.35
C LEU A 440 -10.17 -25.11 -13.79
N ARG A 441 -11.07 -24.34 -13.15
CA ARG A 441 -11.27 -22.90 -13.44
C ARG A 441 -10.01 -22.07 -13.21
N GLY A 442 -9.17 -22.48 -12.25
CA GLY A 442 -7.87 -21.85 -11.99
C GLY A 442 -6.94 -21.93 -13.21
N ALA A 443 -6.84 -23.12 -13.84
CA ALA A 443 -6.03 -23.32 -15.04
C ALA A 443 -6.51 -22.47 -16.23
N VAL A 444 -7.83 -22.26 -16.36
CA VAL A 444 -8.40 -21.36 -17.37
C VAL A 444 -7.94 -19.92 -17.13
N SER A 445 -7.95 -19.47 -15.87
CA SER A 445 -7.51 -18.12 -15.50
C SER A 445 -6.02 -17.91 -15.78
N ILE A 446 -5.17 -18.90 -15.48
CA ILE A 446 -3.74 -18.86 -15.79
C ILE A 446 -3.49 -18.72 -17.29
N ALA A 447 -4.22 -19.47 -18.13
CA ALA A 447 -4.09 -19.39 -19.58
C ALA A 447 -4.47 -18.00 -20.13
N ARG A 448 -5.62 -17.47 -19.69
CA ARG A 448 -6.14 -16.17 -20.14
C ARG A 448 -5.30 -14.99 -19.63
N ARG A 449 -4.75 -15.10 -18.43
CA ARG A 449 -3.87 -14.07 -17.85
C ARG A 449 -2.60 -13.88 -18.67
N LEU A 450 -2.06 -14.94 -19.28
CA LEU A 450 -0.94 -14.80 -20.21
C LEU A 450 -1.35 -14.05 -21.49
N GLN A 451 -2.55 -14.34 -22.03
CA GLN A 451 -3.05 -13.67 -23.23
C GLN A 451 -3.24 -12.17 -23.00
N ASP A 452 -3.95 -11.82 -21.92
CA ASP A 452 -4.12 -10.43 -21.48
C ASP A 452 -4.29 -10.36 -19.95
N PRO A 453 -3.26 -9.90 -19.21
CA PRO A 453 -3.31 -9.77 -17.75
C PRO A 453 -4.45 -8.87 -17.27
N LEU A 454 -4.68 -7.74 -17.95
CA LEU A 454 -5.69 -6.76 -17.57
C LEU A 454 -7.09 -7.38 -17.66
N ALA A 455 -7.41 -8.00 -18.81
CA ALA A 455 -8.74 -8.53 -19.07
C ALA A 455 -9.14 -9.68 -18.13
N GLU A 456 -8.16 -10.42 -17.60
CA GLU A 456 -8.41 -11.53 -16.68
C GLU A 456 -8.37 -11.07 -15.21
N LEU A 457 -7.42 -10.21 -14.81
CA LEU A 457 -7.30 -9.75 -13.42
C LEU A 457 -8.49 -8.89 -12.95
N VAL A 458 -9.13 -8.13 -13.85
CA VAL A 458 -10.31 -7.31 -13.53
C VAL A 458 -11.53 -8.13 -13.09
N LYS A 459 -11.54 -9.45 -13.35
CA LYS A 459 -12.61 -10.36 -12.91
C LYS A 459 -12.52 -10.69 -11.42
N ILE A 460 -11.38 -10.40 -10.80
CA ILE A 460 -11.10 -10.65 -9.38
C ILE A 460 -11.34 -9.35 -8.62
N GLU A 461 -11.84 -9.46 -7.38
CA GLU A 461 -11.89 -8.31 -6.49
C GLU A 461 -10.46 -7.77 -6.26
N PRO A 462 -10.16 -6.47 -6.51
CA PRO A 462 -8.78 -5.99 -6.55
C PRO A 462 -7.99 -6.24 -5.26
N LYS A 463 -8.64 -6.10 -4.10
CA LYS A 463 -8.04 -6.36 -2.78
C LYS A 463 -7.75 -7.84 -2.50
N SER A 464 -8.23 -8.74 -3.35
CA SER A 464 -7.99 -10.19 -3.28
C SER A 464 -6.87 -10.63 -4.21
N ILE A 465 -6.35 -9.72 -5.04
CA ILE A 465 -5.12 -9.93 -5.80
C ILE A 465 -3.97 -9.67 -4.82
N GLY A 466 -3.11 -10.67 -4.59
CA GLY A 466 -1.96 -10.53 -3.68
C GLY A 466 -0.91 -9.60 -4.28
N VAL A 467 -0.83 -8.36 -3.77
CA VAL A 467 0.05 -7.29 -4.27
C VAL A 467 1.04 -6.79 -3.22
N GLY A 468 1.04 -7.39 -2.03
CA GLY A 468 2.16 -7.26 -1.11
C GLY A 468 1.99 -7.96 0.23
N GLN A 469 3.06 -7.93 1.01
CA GLN A 469 3.06 -8.47 2.38
C GLN A 469 2.15 -7.63 3.28
N TYR A 470 1.49 -8.26 4.24
CA TYR A 470 0.60 -7.61 5.21
C TYR A 470 -0.64 -6.92 4.61
N GLN A 471 -1.01 -7.25 3.36
CA GLN A 471 -2.20 -6.71 2.71
C GLN A 471 -3.50 -6.98 3.49
N HIS A 472 -3.58 -8.07 4.25
CA HIS A 472 -4.73 -8.38 5.10
C HIS A 472 -4.70 -7.66 6.46
N ASP A 473 -3.56 -7.06 6.82
CA ASP A 473 -3.34 -6.40 8.11
C ASP A 473 -3.61 -4.88 8.05
N VAL A 474 -3.81 -4.31 6.86
CA VAL A 474 -4.17 -2.89 6.65
C VAL A 474 -5.68 -2.68 6.63
N ASP A 475 -6.13 -1.41 6.73
CA ASP A 475 -7.54 -1.04 6.56
C ASP A 475 -8.09 -1.49 5.20
N GLN A 476 -8.99 -2.49 5.22
CA GLN A 476 -9.55 -3.11 4.03
C GLN A 476 -10.46 -2.17 3.22
N GLY A 477 -11.05 -1.15 3.87
CA GLY A 477 -11.88 -0.16 3.20
C GLY A 477 -11.05 0.85 2.41
N LYS A 478 -9.96 1.36 3.01
CA LYS A 478 -8.98 2.21 2.32
C LYS A 478 -8.29 1.44 1.20
N LEU A 479 -7.87 0.19 1.46
CA LEU A 479 -7.26 -0.67 0.46
C LEU A 479 -8.18 -0.90 -0.74
N GLY A 480 -9.44 -1.28 -0.51
CA GLY A 480 -10.41 -1.53 -1.57
C GLY A 480 -10.59 -0.31 -2.48
N ARG A 481 -10.85 0.87 -1.91
CA ARG A 481 -10.99 2.12 -2.67
C ARG A 481 -9.75 2.47 -3.49
N SER A 482 -8.57 2.33 -2.90
CA SER A 482 -7.31 2.64 -3.58
C SER A 482 -7.06 1.72 -4.78
N LEU A 483 -7.22 0.39 -4.58
CA LEU A 483 -7.00 -0.59 -5.64
C LEU A 483 -8.08 -0.54 -6.72
N ASP A 484 -9.34 -0.24 -6.37
CA ASP A 484 -10.40 0.01 -7.36
C ASP A 484 -10.06 1.21 -8.26
N GLY A 485 -9.50 2.29 -7.69
CA GLY A 485 -9.03 3.44 -8.45
C GLY A 485 -7.89 3.08 -9.42
N VAL A 486 -6.95 2.25 -8.99
CA VAL A 486 -5.86 1.75 -9.85
C VAL A 486 -6.39 0.92 -11.02
N VAL A 487 -7.38 0.06 -10.77
CA VAL A 487 -8.01 -0.74 -11.82
C VAL A 487 -8.73 0.15 -12.82
N GLU A 488 -9.49 1.14 -12.34
CA GLU A 488 -10.14 2.14 -13.19
C GLU A 488 -9.10 2.87 -14.05
N ASP A 489 -8.01 3.36 -13.46
CA ASP A 489 -6.95 4.05 -14.20
C ASP A 489 -6.31 3.15 -15.26
N ALA A 490 -5.98 1.90 -14.92
CA ALA A 490 -5.36 0.95 -15.85
C ALA A 490 -6.28 0.61 -17.02
N VAL A 491 -7.56 0.30 -16.76
CA VAL A 491 -8.55 -0.03 -17.80
C VAL A 491 -8.77 1.15 -18.75
N ASN A 492 -8.93 2.36 -18.22
CA ASN A 492 -9.18 3.54 -19.04
C ASN A 492 -7.91 4.03 -19.77
N ALA A 493 -6.72 3.80 -19.19
CA ALA A 493 -5.44 4.01 -19.86
C ALA A 493 -5.30 3.09 -21.08
N VAL A 494 -5.55 1.79 -20.93
CA VAL A 494 -5.43 0.80 -22.01
C VAL A 494 -6.57 0.88 -23.00
N GLY A 495 -7.76 1.32 -22.60
CA GLY A 495 -8.98 1.32 -23.41
C GLY A 495 -9.53 -0.09 -23.66
N VAL A 496 -10.81 -0.17 -24.02
CA VAL A 496 -11.55 -1.43 -24.06
C VAL A 496 -12.23 -1.61 -25.41
N ASP A 497 -12.04 -2.76 -26.07
CA ASP A 497 -12.80 -3.10 -27.28
C ASP A 497 -14.24 -3.45 -26.90
N LEU A 498 -15.18 -2.62 -27.37
CA LEU A 498 -16.59 -2.71 -27.07
C LEU A 498 -17.21 -4.04 -27.52
N ASN A 499 -16.67 -4.65 -28.57
CA ASN A 499 -17.26 -5.84 -29.19
C ASN A 499 -16.71 -7.16 -28.64
N THR A 500 -15.63 -7.13 -27.88
CA THR A 500 -15.00 -8.35 -27.34
C THR A 500 -14.90 -8.36 -25.82
N ALA A 501 -14.96 -7.18 -25.18
CA ALA A 501 -14.84 -7.08 -23.74
C ALA A 501 -15.95 -7.82 -22.97
N SER A 502 -15.54 -8.34 -21.81
CA SER A 502 -16.41 -8.96 -20.82
C SER A 502 -17.14 -7.90 -19.99
N ALA A 503 -18.26 -8.26 -19.37
CA ALA A 503 -18.98 -7.36 -18.46
C ALA A 503 -18.11 -6.88 -17.28
N PRO A 504 -17.27 -7.71 -16.62
CA PRO A 504 -16.34 -7.24 -15.60
C PRO A 504 -15.38 -6.16 -16.10
N LEU A 505 -14.80 -6.32 -17.29
CA LEU A 505 -13.89 -5.32 -17.86
C LEU A 505 -14.62 -4.01 -18.20
N LEU A 506 -15.79 -4.11 -18.84
CA LEU A 506 -16.65 -2.95 -19.15
C LEU A 506 -17.07 -2.19 -17.89
N SER A 507 -17.33 -2.89 -16.77
CA SER A 507 -17.73 -2.26 -15.51
C SER A 507 -16.65 -1.36 -14.87
N ARG A 508 -15.41 -1.45 -15.35
CA ARG A 508 -14.28 -0.61 -14.91
C ARG A 508 -14.01 0.57 -15.85
N VAL A 509 -14.74 0.68 -16.95
CA VAL A 509 -14.66 1.84 -17.85
C VAL A 509 -15.35 3.02 -17.20
N SER A 510 -14.74 4.19 -17.33
CA SER A 510 -15.25 5.47 -16.84
C SER A 510 -16.74 5.65 -17.15
N GLY A 511 -17.54 5.92 -16.11
CA GLY A 511 -18.98 6.16 -16.22
C GLY A 511 -19.84 4.90 -16.34
N LEU A 512 -19.24 3.71 -16.50
CA LEU A 512 -19.96 2.44 -16.49
C LEU A 512 -19.96 1.82 -15.09
N GLY A 513 -21.02 1.07 -14.80
CA GLY A 513 -21.09 0.19 -13.63
C GLY A 513 -21.54 -1.20 -14.05
N LYS A 514 -21.64 -2.13 -13.10
CA LYS A 514 -21.99 -3.55 -13.34
C LYS A 514 -23.23 -3.70 -14.23
N THR A 515 -24.31 -2.99 -13.89
CA THR A 515 -25.59 -3.09 -14.61
C THR A 515 -25.54 -2.57 -16.05
N THR A 516 -24.82 -1.48 -16.32
CA THR A 516 -24.69 -0.93 -17.68
C THR A 516 -23.76 -1.79 -18.52
N ALA A 517 -22.70 -2.34 -17.91
CA ALA A 517 -21.80 -3.28 -18.57
C ALA A 517 -22.51 -4.57 -19.02
N GLU A 518 -23.35 -5.15 -18.15
CA GLU A 518 -24.21 -6.28 -18.50
C GLU A 518 -25.18 -5.92 -19.64
N ALA A 519 -25.80 -4.74 -19.59
CA ALA A 519 -26.71 -4.28 -20.64
C ALA A 519 -26.02 -4.11 -22.00
N ILE A 520 -24.76 -3.65 -22.03
CA ILE A 520 -23.94 -3.55 -23.27
C ILE A 520 -23.72 -4.95 -23.86
N VAL A 521 -23.33 -5.92 -23.03
CA VAL A 521 -23.11 -7.30 -23.49
C VAL A 521 -24.40 -7.91 -24.03
N VAL A 522 -25.51 -7.80 -23.29
CA VAL A 522 -26.82 -8.29 -23.73
C VAL A 522 -27.26 -7.63 -25.05
N TYR A 523 -27.04 -6.32 -25.19
CA TYR A 523 -27.35 -5.62 -26.43
C TYR A 523 -26.55 -6.16 -27.61
N ARG A 524 -25.23 -6.36 -27.43
CA ARG A 524 -24.35 -6.92 -28.47
C ARG A 524 -24.73 -8.34 -28.85
N ASP A 525 -25.07 -9.18 -27.87
CA ASP A 525 -25.45 -10.57 -28.10
C ASP A 525 -26.79 -10.67 -28.85
N THR A 526 -27.70 -9.72 -28.63
CA THR A 526 -29.03 -9.69 -29.27
C THR A 526 -29.03 -9.01 -30.64
N ASN A 527 -28.28 -7.91 -30.79
CA ASN A 527 -28.33 -7.04 -31.97
C ASN A 527 -27.10 -7.17 -32.88
N GLY A 528 -26.10 -7.96 -32.47
CA GLY A 528 -24.80 -8.07 -33.13
C GLY A 528 -23.79 -7.01 -32.67
N ALA A 529 -22.60 -7.06 -33.26
CA ALA A 529 -21.51 -6.14 -32.95
C ALA A 529 -21.88 -4.67 -33.21
N PHE A 530 -21.45 -3.78 -32.32
CA PHE A 530 -21.58 -2.33 -32.50
C PHE A 530 -20.76 -1.87 -33.70
N ALA A 531 -21.39 -1.13 -34.61
CA ALA A 531 -20.74 -0.58 -35.80
C ALA A 531 -20.24 0.86 -35.58
N SER A 532 -20.75 1.55 -34.56
CA SER A 532 -20.29 2.89 -34.16
C SER A 532 -20.55 3.16 -32.68
N ARG A 533 -19.78 4.06 -32.06
CA ARG A 533 -19.99 4.46 -30.66
C ARG A 533 -21.39 5.00 -30.41
N GLN A 534 -21.99 5.70 -31.38
CA GLN A 534 -23.33 6.28 -31.24
C GLN A 534 -24.43 5.24 -30.98
N GLU A 535 -24.21 3.98 -31.34
CA GLU A 535 -25.15 2.90 -31.04
C GLU A 535 -25.23 2.59 -29.53
N LEU A 536 -24.25 3.02 -28.72
CA LEU A 536 -24.32 2.91 -27.26
C LEU A 536 -25.53 3.63 -26.67
N LEU A 537 -26.02 4.70 -27.28
CA LEU A 537 -27.23 5.42 -26.84
C LEU A 537 -28.51 4.60 -27.00
N LYS A 538 -28.46 3.47 -27.73
CA LYS A 538 -29.56 2.52 -27.84
C LYS A 538 -29.56 1.48 -26.73
N VAL A 539 -28.49 1.40 -25.94
CA VAL A 539 -28.38 0.44 -24.84
C VAL A 539 -29.27 0.90 -23.67
N PRO A 540 -30.13 0.02 -23.12
CA PRO A 540 -30.95 0.36 -21.98
C PRO A 540 -30.14 0.89 -20.79
N ARG A 541 -30.60 1.98 -20.17
CA ARG A 541 -29.96 2.65 -19.02
C ARG A 541 -28.63 3.36 -19.33
N LEU A 542 -28.21 3.44 -20.60
CA LEU A 542 -27.06 4.22 -21.03
C LEU A 542 -27.52 5.59 -21.56
N GLY A 543 -27.52 6.60 -20.68
CA GLY A 543 -27.93 7.96 -21.02
C GLY A 543 -26.80 8.81 -21.62
N ALA A 544 -27.12 10.02 -22.06
CA ALA A 544 -26.16 10.95 -22.68
C ALA A 544 -24.95 11.28 -21.78
N ARG A 545 -25.15 11.42 -20.46
CA ARG A 545 -24.05 11.67 -19.50
C ARG A 545 -23.13 10.45 -19.38
N THR A 546 -23.68 9.25 -19.28
CA THR A 546 -22.90 8.01 -19.26
C THR A 546 -22.11 7.84 -20.55
N PHE A 547 -22.75 8.12 -21.70
CA PHE A 547 -22.09 8.10 -23.01
C PHE A 547 -20.91 9.06 -23.07
N GLU A 548 -21.08 10.30 -22.60
CA GLU A 548 -19.98 11.26 -22.50
C GLU A 548 -18.83 10.71 -21.65
N GLN A 549 -19.12 10.10 -20.50
CA GLN A 549 -18.06 9.59 -19.62
C GLN A 549 -17.32 8.37 -20.19
N CYS A 550 -17.97 7.52 -20.99
CA CYS A 550 -17.41 6.23 -21.42
C CYS A 550 -16.91 6.19 -22.86
N ALA A 551 -17.48 7.00 -23.76
CA ALA A 551 -17.33 6.78 -25.20
C ALA A 551 -15.88 6.82 -25.70
N GLY A 552 -15.06 7.76 -25.18
CA GLY A 552 -13.65 7.86 -25.57
C GLY A 552 -12.75 6.71 -25.07
N PHE A 553 -13.26 5.87 -24.16
CA PHE A 553 -12.53 4.72 -23.61
C PHE A 553 -12.93 3.39 -24.26
N LEU A 554 -14.07 3.37 -24.95
CA LEU A 554 -14.60 2.21 -25.67
C LEU A 554 -14.19 2.29 -27.14
N ARG A 555 -13.55 1.25 -27.67
CA ARG A 555 -13.03 1.22 -29.05
C ARG A 555 -13.83 0.28 -29.93
N ILE A 556 -13.85 0.60 -31.22
CA ILE A 556 -14.40 -0.26 -32.28
C ILE A 556 -13.39 -0.30 -33.43
N PRO A 557 -12.40 -1.21 -33.41
CA PRO A 557 -11.29 -1.24 -34.37
C PRO A 557 -11.74 -1.30 -35.85
N ASN A 558 -12.81 -2.05 -36.13
CA ASN A 558 -13.34 -2.26 -37.48
C ASN A 558 -14.70 -1.58 -37.70
N GLY A 559 -14.92 -0.43 -37.03
CA GLY A 559 -16.19 0.31 -37.09
C GLY A 559 -16.41 1.07 -38.40
N LYS A 560 -17.63 1.62 -38.56
CA LYS A 560 -17.99 2.50 -39.69
C LYS A 560 -17.22 3.83 -39.64
N GLU A 561 -17.03 4.38 -38.44
CA GLU A 561 -16.27 5.61 -38.20
C GLU A 561 -14.85 5.24 -37.73
N PRO A 562 -13.79 5.52 -38.53
CA PRO A 562 -12.41 5.13 -38.17
C PRO A 562 -11.90 5.74 -36.86
N LEU A 563 -12.42 6.91 -36.46
CA LEU A 563 -12.06 7.52 -35.17
C LEU A 563 -12.51 6.69 -33.96
N ASP A 564 -13.50 5.81 -34.11
CA ASP A 564 -13.95 4.91 -33.05
C ASP A 564 -12.88 3.88 -32.64
N ALA A 565 -11.84 3.66 -33.46
CA ALA A 565 -10.69 2.83 -33.11
C ALA A 565 -9.64 3.57 -32.23
N SER A 566 -9.76 4.90 -32.10
CA SER A 566 -8.83 5.75 -31.36
C SER A 566 -9.35 6.14 -29.97
N SER A 567 -8.56 6.85 -29.18
CA SER A 567 -9.03 7.52 -27.96
C SER A 567 -9.54 8.95 -28.19
N VAL A 568 -9.74 9.38 -29.44
CA VAL A 568 -10.42 10.64 -29.73
C VAL A 568 -11.87 10.54 -29.27
N HIS A 569 -12.32 11.49 -28.44
CA HIS A 569 -13.69 11.52 -27.94
C HIS A 569 -14.68 11.96 -29.05
N PRO A 570 -15.91 11.39 -29.13
CA PRO A 570 -16.92 11.81 -30.11
C PRO A 570 -17.22 13.31 -30.16
N GLU A 571 -17.08 14.01 -29.04
CA GLU A 571 -17.28 15.47 -28.98
C GLU A 571 -16.26 16.25 -29.83
N ALA A 572 -15.08 15.67 -30.08
CA ALA A 572 -13.99 16.28 -30.82
C ALA A 572 -13.87 15.76 -32.26
N TYR A 573 -14.83 14.96 -32.76
CA TYR A 573 -14.77 14.42 -34.13
C TYR A 573 -14.75 15.52 -35.20
N GLY A 574 -15.42 16.65 -34.95
CA GLY A 574 -15.36 17.81 -35.84
C GLY A 574 -13.94 18.34 -36.00
N VAL A 575 -13.17 18.44 -34.91
CA VAL A 575 -11.78 18.91 -34.92
C VAL A 575 -10.87 17.91 -35.62
N ALA A 576 -11.00 16.62 -35.30
CA ALA A 576 -10.23 15.56 -35.98
C ALA A 576 -10.47 15.55 -37.49
N LYS A 577 -11.71 15.73 -37.94
CA LYS A 577 -12.05 15.80 -39.37
C LYS A 577 -11.46 17.05 -40.06
N LYS A 578 -11.39 18.20 -39.37
CA LYS A 578 -10.70 19.40 -39.89
C LYS A 578 -9.19 19.18 -40.04
N ILE A 579 -8.55 18.52 -39.07
CA ILE A 579 -7.13 18.15 -39.13
C ILE A 579 -6.85 17.27 -40.35
N VAL A 580 -7.68 16.26 -40.57
CA VAL A 580 -7.54 15.33 -41.69
C VAL A 580 -7.74 16.03 -43.03
N ALA A 581 -8.76 16.90 -43.12
CA ALA A 581 -9.01 17.70 -44.32
C ALA A 581 -7.82 18.62 -44.66
N ALA A 582 -7.15 19.20 -43.66
CA ALA A 582 -5.97 20.03 -43.86
C ALA A 582 -4.76 19.26 -44.43
N CYS A 583 -4.68 17.94 -44.19
CA CYS A 583 -3.68 17.08 -44.83
C CYS A 583 -4.02 16.71 -46.28
N GLY A 584 -5.23 17.03 -46.77
CA GLY A 584 -5.66 16.76 -48.14
C GLY A 584 -5.80 15.25 -48.47
N ARG A 585 -6.03 14.41 -47.47
CA ARG A 585 -6.09 12.93 -47.62
C ARG A 585 -7.31 12.35 -46.92
N ASP A 586 -7.68 11.13 -47.31
CA ASP A 586 -8.69 10.34 -46.60
C ASP A 586 -8.20 9.96 -45.19
N LEU A 587 -9.13 9.91 -44.22
CA LEU A 587 -8.85 9.61 -42.82
C LEU A 587 -8.11 8.28 -42.64
N ARG A 588 -8.49 7.23 -43.38
CA ARG A 588 -7.83 5.92 -43.29
C ARG A 588 -6.42 5.93 -43.87
N ALA A 589 -6.17 6.78 -44.86
CA ALA A 589 -4.85 6.92 -45.47
C ALA A 589 -3.88 7.78 -44.63
N LEU A 590 -4.41 8.62 -43.72
CA LEU A 590 -3.63 9.48 -42.84
C LEU A 590 -3.27 8.80 -41.51
N MET A 591 -4.13 7.88 -41.02
CA MET A 591 -3.87 7.12 -39.79
C MET A 591 -2.58 6.30 -39.94
N GLY A 592 -1.57 6.61 -39.11
CA GLY A 592 -0.23 5.99 -39.19
C GLY A 592 0.81 6.73 -40.03
N ASP A 593 0.46 7.82 -40.75
CA ASP A 593 1.43 8.65 -41.48
C ASP A 593 2.01 9.75 -40.58
N THR A 594 3.00 9.36 -39.77
CA THR A 594 3.73 10.25 -38.84
C THR A 594 4.34 11.47 -39.54
N ALA A 595 4.75 11.36 -40.81
CA ALA A 595 5.46 12.43 -41.50
C ALA A 595 4.53 13.56 -41.93
N ALA A 596 3.29 13.24 -42.31
CA ALA A 596 2.28 14.24 -42.65
C ALA A 596 1.77 14.98 -41.39
N LEU A 597 1.47 14.23 -40.32
CA LEU A 597 0.90 14.78 -39.09
C LEU A 597 1.86 15.72 -38.34
N LYS A 598 3.17 15.40 -38.33
CA LYS A 598 4.19 16.25 -37.68
C LYS A 598 4.40 17.61 -38.33
N LYS A 599 3.95 17.81 -39.58
CA LYS A 599 4.08 19.08 -40.30
C LYS A 599 2.99 20.09 -39.96
N LEU A 600 1.92 19.64 -39.30
CA LEU A 600 0.82 20.51 -38.91
C LEU A 600 1.19 21.32 -37.66
N ASP A 601 0.79 22.60 -37.63
CA ASP A 601 0.80 23.39 -36.40
C ASP A 601 -0.50 23.13 -35.62
N PRO A 602 -0.45 22.51 -34.42
CA PRO A 602 -1.64 22.24 -33.62
C PRO A 602 -2.45 23.51 -33.29
N LYS A 603 -1.83 24.69 -33.24
CA LYS A 603 -2.53 25.94 -32.91
C LYS A 603 -3.61 26.32 -33.91
N LEU A 604 -3.52 25.85 -35.16
CA LEU A 604 -4.47 26.15 -36.22
C LEU A 604 -5.83 25.47 -36.04
N PHE A 605 -5.91 24.47 -35.16
CA PHE A 605 -7.12 23.68 -34.94
C PHE A 605 -7.76 23.89 -33.57
N VAL A 606 -7.24 24.85 -32.79
CA VAL A 606 -7.81 25.27 -31.52
C VAL A 606 -9.10 26.06 -31.77
N ASP A 607 -10.13 25.80 -30.96
CA ASP A 607 -11.36 26.59 -30.93
C ASP A 607 -11.77 26.93 -29.50
N ASP A 608 -12.92 27.60 -29.32
CA ASP A 608 -13.39 28.05 -28.00
C ASP A 608 -13.67 26.90 -27.03
N ARG A 609 -13.89 25.68 -27.54
CA ARG A 609 -14.21 24.50 -26.74
C ARG A 609 -12.99 23.59 -26.53
N PHE A 610 -12.13 23.45 -27.55
CA PHE A 610 -11.00 22.53 -27.55
C PHE A 610 -9.68 23.30 -27.68
N GLY A 611 -8.94 23.30 -26.58
CA GLY A 611 -7.65 23.95 -26.46
C GLY A 611 -6.50 23.17 -27.10
N LEU A 612 -5.31 23.73 -26.95
CA LEU A 612 -4.07 23.13 -27.45
C LEU A 612 -3.78 21.72 -26.89
N PRO A 613 -4.04 21.40 -25.60
CA PRO A 613 -3.85 20.04 -25.08
C PRO A 613 -4.67 19.01 -25.86
N THR A 614 -5.98 19.24 -26.02
CA THR A 614 -6.87 18.32 -26.75
C THR A 614 -6.43 18.13 -28.21
N VAL A 615 -6.08 19.21 -28.92
CA VAL A 615 -5.62 19.09 -30.31
C VAL A 615 -4.34 18.26 -30.43
N LYS A 616 -3.39 18.44 -29.51
CA LYS A 616 -2.15 17.64 -29.48
C LYS A 616 -2.43 16.16 -29.22
N ASP A 617 -3.35 15.85 -28.32
CA ASP A 617 -3.77 14.47 -28.05
C ASP A 617 -4.43 13.85 -29.28
N ILE A 618 -5.29 14.59 -29.98
CA ILE A 618 -5.91 14.13 -31.24
C ILE A 618 -4.84 13.82 -32.30
N LEU A 619 -3.84 14.68 -32.46
CA LEU A 619 -2.74 14.43 -33.41
C LEU A 619 -1.93 13.17 -33.04
N SER A 620 -1.66 12.96 -31.75
CA SER A 620 -0.99 11.76 -31.27
C SER A 620 -1.82 10.50 -31.51
N GLU A 621 -3.14 10.57 -31.33
CA GLU A 621 -4.07 9.48 -31.61
C GLU A 621 -4.21 9.20 -33.12
N LEU A 622 -4.19 10.23 -33.97
CA LEU A 622 -4.17 10.02 -35.43
C LEU A 622 -2.84 9.39 -35.90
N GLU A 623 -1.73 9.69 -35.21
CA GLU A 623 -0.43 9.08 -35.49
C GLU A 623 -0.43 7.58 -35.14
N LYS A 624 -0.96 7.21 -33.97
CA LYS A 624 -1.03 5.83 -33.49
C LYS A 624 -2.38 5.55 -32.81
N PRO A 625 -3.42 5.27 -33.60
CA PRO A 625 -4.78 5.10 -33.10
C PRO A 625 -4.88 3.99 -32.07
N GLY A 626 -5.39 4.31 -30.87
CA GLY A 626 -5.65 3.32 -29.83
C GLY A 626 -4.38 2.61 -29.34
N ARG A 627 -3.24 3.32 -29.36
CA ARG A 627 -1.94 2.81 -28.92
C ARG A 627 -2.06 2.19 -27.52
N ASP A 628 -1.71 0.92 -27.42
CA ASP A 628 -1.61 0.23 -26.14
C ASP A 628 -0.43 0.84 -25.33
N PRO A 629 -0.66 1.33 -24.09
CA PRO A 629 0.40 1.87 -23.25
C PRO A 629 1.31 0.79 -22.64
N ARG A 630 0.94 -0.49 -22.73
CA ARG A 630 1.68 -1.63 -22.16
C ARG A 630 2.95 -1.97 -22.96
N PRO A 631 3.98 -2.55 -22.33
CA PRO A 631 5.20 -2.94 -23.01
C PRO A 631 5.01 -4.16 -23.92
N SER A 632 6.00 -4.44 -24.77
CA SER A 632 6.06 -5.67 -25.57
C SER A 632 6.40 -6.88 -24.71
N PHE A 633 5.76 -8.01 -24.98
CA PHE A 633 5.93 -9.26 -24.24
C PHE A 633 7.37 -9.82 -24.30
N LYS A 634 7.89 -10.27 -23.15
CA LYS A 634 9.22 -10.91 -22.98
C LYS A 634 9.12 -12.04 -21.95
N THR A 635 9.96 -13.07 -22.09
CA THR A 635 9.97 -14.26 -21.22
C THR A 635 11.28 -14.39 -20.44
N ALA A 636 11.20 -14.76 -19.16
CA ALA A 636 12.35 -15.15 -18.34
C ALA A 636 12.78 -16.60 -18.61
N THR A 637 14.07 -16.91 -18.44
CA THR A 637 14.59 -18.28 -18.49
C THR A 637 15.25 -18.65 -17.16
N PHE A 638 14.77 -19.68 -16.48
CA PHE A 638 15.41 -20.15 -15.23
C PHE A 638 16.67 -20.99 -15.49
N ALA A 639 17.56 -21.04 -14.50
CA ALA A 639 18.76 -21.86 -14.53
C ALA A 639 18.45 -23.32 -14.17
N ASP A 640 19.04 -24.27 -14.91
CA ASP A 640 18.89 -25.71 -14.69
C ASP A 640 19.55 -26.17 -13.38
N GLY A 641 18.83 -26.98 -12.59
CA GLY A 641 19.38 -27.74 -11.45
C GLY A 641 19.42 -27.04 -10.08
N VAL A 642 18.66 -25.95 -9.88
CA VAL A 642 18.54 -25.23 -8.60
C VAL A 642 17.07 -25.24 -8.18
N ASP A 643 16.60 -26.24 -7.42
CA ASP A 643 15.16 -26.47 -7.24
C ASP A 643 14.63 -26.10 -5.84
N ASP A 644 15.43 -26.31 -4.79
CA ASP A 644 15.10 -26.01 -3.41
C ASP A 644 15.99 -24.88 -2.86
N ILE A 645 15.57 -24.19 -1.79
CA ILE A 645 16.41 -23.22 -1.07
C ILE A 645 17.76 -23.83 -0.66
N LYS A 646 17.80 -25.15 -0.43
CA LYS A 646 19.02 -25.90 -0.09
C LYS A 646 20.03 -26.00 -1.24
N ASP A 647 19.58 -25.86 -2.48
CA ASP A 647 20.45 -25.95 -3.66
C ASP A 647 21.15 -24.62 -3.94
N LEU A 648 20.65 -23.54 -3.35
CA LEU A 648 21.24 -22.21 -3.49
C LEU A 648 22.59 -22.15 -2.80
N LYS A 649 23.58 -21.66 -3.56
CA LYS A 649 24.89 -21.30 -3.03
C LYS A 649 25.11 -19.81 -3.18
N VAL A 650 25.66 -19.20 -2.13
CA VAL A 650 26.10 -17.81 -2.19
C VAL A 650 27.04 -17.61 -3.38
N GLY A 651 26.77 -16.58 -4.18
CA GLY A 651 27.49 -16.24 -5.40
C GLY A 651 26.82 -16.69 -6.71
N MET A 652 25.83 -17.59 -6.68
CA MET A 652 25.10 -18.04 -7.87
C MET A 652 24.40 -16.88 -8.57
N LEU A 653 24.50 -16.85 -9.91
CA LEU A 653 23.77 -15.91 -10.78
C LEU A 653 22.54 -16.61 -11.35
N LEU A 654 21.37 -16.05 -11.09
CA LEU A 654 20.07 -16.59 -11.50
C LEU A 654 19.28 -15.49 -12.21
N GLU A 655 18.38 -15.89 -13.10
CA GLU A 655 17.34 -15.01 -13.61
C GLU A 655 16.06 -15.28 -12.83
N GLY A 656 15.32 -14.23 -12.53
CA GLY A 656 14.08 -14.31 -11.78
C GLY A 656 13.11 -13.22 -12.18
N THR A 657 11.86 -13.38 -11.78
CA THR A 657 10.81 -12.40 -12.02
C THR A 657 10.52 -11.65 -10.73
N VAL A 658 10.48 -10.32 -10.80
CA VAL A 658 10.09 -9.48 -9.66
C VAL A 658 8.62 -9.76 -9.32
N THR A 659 8.35 -10.32 -8.16
CA THR A 659 6.98 -10.63 -7.72
C THR A 659 6.31 -9.42 -7.09
N ASN A 660 7.09 -8.61 -6.37
CA ASN A 660 6.60 -7.50 -5.58
C ASN A 660 7.74 -6.50 -5.31
N VAL A 661 7.45 -5.21 -5.40
CA VAL A 661 8.37 -4.15 -5.00
C VAL A 661 7.90 -3.54 -3.68
N ALA A 662 8.76 -3.53 -2.67
CA ALA A 662 8.52 -2.93 -1.36
C ALA A 662 9.36 -1.66 -1.20
N ALA A 663 9.08 -0.85 -0.16
CA ALA A 663 9.86 0.37 0.11
C ALA A 663 11.35 0.07 0.42
N PHE A 664 11.66 -1.11 0.96
CA PHE A 664 13.00 -1.51 1.39
C PHE A 664 13.74 -2.41 0.38
N GLY A 665 13.12 -2.75 -0.76
CA GLY A 665 13.71 -3.66 -1.73
C GLY A 665 12.71 -4.26 -2.68
N ALA A 666 13.13 -5.26 -3.46
CA ALA A 666 12.27 -6.01 -4.37
C ALA A 666 12.34 -7.51 -4.06
N PHE A 667 11.20 -8.18 -4.11
CA PHE A 667 11.08 -9.62 -4.00
C PHE A 667 11.15 -10.23 -5.40
N VAL A 668 12.03 -11.21 -5.55
CA VAL A 668 12.31 -11.86 -6.84
C VAL A 668 12.10 -13.35 -6.68
N ASP A 669 11.22 -13.89 -7.51
CA ASP A 669 11.06 -15.32 -7.68
C ASP A 669 12.15 -15.85 -8.61
N ILE A 670 13.11 -16.54 -8.01
CA ILE A 670 14.18 -17.30 -8.68
C ILE A 670 13.80 -18.79 -8.86
N GLY A 671 12.53 -19.09 -8.63
CA GLY A 671 11.87 -20.37 -8.80
C GLY A 671 11.90 -21.28 -7.58
N VAL A 672 12.58 -20.97 -6.47
CA VAL A 672 12.82 -21.92 -5.35
C VAL A 672 11.69 -21.99 -4.31
N HIS A 673 10.45 -21.70 -4.73
CA HIS A 673 9.24 -21.61 -3.89
C HIS A 673 9.29 -20.58 -2.75
N GLN A 674 10.33 -19.76 -2.72
CA GLN A 674 10.55 -18.73 -1.74
C GLN A 674 11.17 -17.53 -2.45
N ASP A 675 10.48 -16.39 -2.40
CA ASP A 675 11.00 -15.15 -2.96
C ASP A 675 12.28 -14.75 -2.22
N GLY A 676 13.29 -14.37 -3.00
CA GLY A 676 14.49 -13.74 -2.47
C GLY A 676 14.32 -12.22 -2.41
N LEU A 677 14.90 -11.60 -1.39
CA LEU A 677 14.86 -10.16 -1.19
C LEU A 677 16.13 -9.52 -1.76
N VAL A 678 15.96 -8.68 -2.78
CA VAL A 678 16.97 -7.70 -3.19
C VAL A 678 16.75 -6.43 -2.37
N HIS A 679 17.57 -6.20 -1.35
CA HIS A 679 17.48 -4.97 -0.55
C HIS A 679 17.71 -3.72 -1.42
N VAL A 680 17.17 -2.56 -1.04
CA VAL A 680 17.27 -1.31 -1.83
C VAL A 680 18.73 -0.93 -2.18
N SER A 681 19.66 -1.17 -1.26
CA SER A 681 21.09 -0.93 -1.47
C SER A 681 21.77 -1.93 -2.42
N GLN A 682 21.08 -3.02 -2.77
CA GLN A 682 21.55 -4.09 -3.64
C GLN A 682 20.85 -4.06 -5.02
N LEU A 683 19.95 -3.10 -5.28
CA LEU A 683 19.22 -3.00 -6.55
C LEU A 683 20.08 -2.45 -7.71
N ALA A 684 21.03 -1.57 -7.43
CA ALA A 684 21.86 -0.93 -8.45
C ALA A 684 23.24 -0.56 -7.90
N ASP A 685 24.20 -0.31 -8.80
CA ASP A 685 25.54 0.19 -8.45
C ASP A 685 25.56 1.68 -8.04
N ARG A 686 24.40 2.31 -7.92
CA ARG A 686 24.20 3.70 -7.48
C ARG A 686 23.26 3.73 -6.27
N PHE A 687 23.24 4.85 -5.56
CA PHE A 687 22.23 5.07 -4.51
C PHE A 687 20.82 5.07 -5.13
N VAL A 688 19.94 4.27 -4.54
CA VAL A 688 18.52 4.14 -4.91
C VAL A 688 17.70 4.59 -3.73
N LYS A 689 16.84 5.60 -3.93
CA LYS A 689 15.93 6.10 -2.90
C LYS A 689 14.61 5.33 -2.90
N ASP A 690 14.06 5.07 -4.08
CA ASP A 690 12.84 4.29 -4.26
C ASP A 690 13.12 3.10 -5.21
N PRO A 691 12.91 1.85 -4.75
CA PRO A 691 13.03 0.66 -5.59
C PRO A 691 12.23 0.72 -6.91
N HIS A 692 11.10 1.41 -6.95
CA HIS A 692 10.25 1.53 -8.15
C HIS A 692 10.91 2.35 -9.28
N GLU A 693 12.00 3.06 -9.00
CA GLU A 693 12.81 3.74 -10.03
C GLU A 693 13.68 2.75 -10.84
N VAL A 694 13.91 1.55 -10.30
CA VAL A 694 14.85 0.57 -10.86
C VAL A 694 14.14 -0.66 -11.40
N VAL A 695 13.12 -1.13 -10.69
CA VAL A 695 12.38 -2.36 -11.02
C VAL A 695 10.88 -2.18 -10.81
N LYS A 696 10.11 -2.95 -11.55
CA LYS A 696 8.65 -3.05 -11.45
C LYS A 696 8.21 -4.49 -11.19
N ALA A 697 7.02 -4.66 -10.64
CA ALA A 697 6.44 -6.00 -10.54
C ALA A 697 6.24 -6.59 -11.94
N GLY A 698 6.68 -7.84 -12.14
CA GLY A 698 6.70 -8.52 -13.44
C GLY A 698 8.00 -8.35 -14.25
N ASP A 699 8.93 -7.50 -13.82
CA ASP A 699 10.22 -7.37 -14.50
C ASP A 699 11.05 -8.65 -14.40
N VAL A 700 11.71 -9.02 -15.49
CA VAL A 700 12.69 -10.11 -15.51
C VAL A 700 14.06 -9.54 -15.22
N VAL A 701 14.69 -10.00 -14.13
CA VAL A 701 15.94 -9.46 -13.60
C VAL A 701 16.98 -10.57 -13.40
N LYS A 702 18.27 -10.20 -13.52
CA LYS A 702 19.39 -11.07 -13.15
C LYS A 702 19.85 -10.72 -11.74
N VAL A 703 19.93 -11.72 -10.89
CA VAL A 703 20.24 -11.58 -9.47
C VAL A 703 21.36 -12.54 -9.05
N ARG A 704 22.12 -12.13 -8.04
CA ARG A 704 23.15 -12.93 -7.39
C ARG A 704 22.72 -13.29 -5.99
N VAL A 705 22.85 -14.56 -5.60
CA VAL A 705 22.58 -15.00 -4.22
C VAL A 705 23.66 -14.45 -3.28
N THR A 706 23.26 -13.71 -2.24
CA THR A 706 24.16 -13.16 -1.21
C THR A 706 24.07 -13.90 0.11
N GLU A 707 22.88 -14.39 0.47
CA GLU A 707 22.61 -15.05 1.75
C GLU A 707 21.54 -16.13 1.57
N VAL A 708 21.67 -17.25 2.30
CA VAL A 708 20.67 -18.32 2.34
C VAL A 708 20.49 -18.76 3.79
N ASP A 709 19.32 -18.48 4.36
CA ASP A 709 18.91 -18.91 5.70
C ASP A 709 17.76 -19.90 5.56
N VAL A 710 18.10 -21.19 5.59
CA VAL A 710 17.14 -22.30 5.44
C VAL A 710 16.15 -22.37 6.62
N PRO A 711 16.57 -22.28 7.90
CA PRO A 711 15.65 -22.28 9.03
C PRO A 711 14.57 -21.18 8.96
N ARG A 712 14.94 -19.98 8.52
CA ARG A 712 14.00 -18.84 8.41
C ARG A 712 13.35 -18.71 7.04
N LYS A 713 13.71 -19.56 6.07
CA LYS A 713 13.31 -19.48 4.66
C LYS A 713 13.57 -18.09 4.06
N ARG A 714 14.75 -17.52 4.32
CA ARG A 714 15.16 -16.21 3.78
C ARG A 714 16.28 -16.38 2.76
N ILE A 715 16.16 -15.66 1.65
CA ILE A 715 17.16 -15.62 0.59
C ILE A 715 17.51 -14.16 0.34
N GLY A 716 18.78 -13.80 0.52
CA GLY A 716 19.32 -12.49 0.16
C GLY A 716 19.79 -12.50 -1.28
N LEU A 717 19.42 -11.48 -2.05
CA LEU A 717 19.77 -11.32 -3.45
C LEU A 717 20.41 -9.95 -3.72
N SER A 718 21.20 -9.85 -4.78
CA SER A 718 21.78 -8.60 -5.28
C SER A 718 21.72 -8.49 -6.79
N MET A 719 21.38 -7.31 -7.30
CA MET A 719 21.40 -6.93 -8.71
C MET A 719 22.66 -6.12 -9.08
N ARG A 720 23.57 -5.89 -8.13
CA ARG A 720 24.82 -5.13 -8.36
C ARG A 720 25.79 -5.88 -9.25
N SER A 721 26.58 -5.13 -10.01
CA SER A 721 27.64 -5.72 -10.84
C SER A 721 28.77 -6.27 -9.96
N SER A 722 29.37 -7.39 -10.36
CA SER A 722 30.47 -8.03 -9.60
C SER A 722 31.69 -7.14 -9.41
N ALA A 723 31.87 -6.11 -10.24
CA ALA A 723 32.98 -5.16 -10.13
C ALA A 723 32.88 -4.26 -8.87
N SER A 724 31.70 -4.12 -8.27
CA SER A 724 31.48 -3.24 -7.11
C SER A 724 31.40 -4.00 -5.77
N ALA A 725 31.50 -5.33 -5.78
CA ALA A 725 31.35 -6.21 -4.61
C ALA A 725 32.60 -6.32 -3.71
N GLY A 726 33.72 -5.69 -4.10
CA GLY A 726 35.00 -5.77 -3.38
C GLY A 726 35.14 -4.89 -2.13
N ASN A 727 34.11 -4.12 -1.74
CA ASN A 727 34.20 -3.14 -0.65
C ASN A 727 33.41 -3.48 0.63
N ASP A 728 32.73 -4.63 0.69
CA ASP A 728 31.93 -5.02 1.84
C ASP A 728 32.69 -6.00 2.75
N ALA A 729 33.65 -5.48 3.53
CA ALA A 729 34.04 -6.12 4.79
C ALA A 729 33.06 -5.66 5.88
N PRO A 730 32.60 -6.54 6.80
CA PRO A 730 31.72 -6.13 7.89
C PRO A 730 32.43 -5.09 8.76
N PRO A 731 31.73 -4.07 9.29
CA PRO A 731 32.35 -3.10 10.17
C PRO A 731 32.77 -3.84 11.45
N THR A 732 34.07 -4.09 11.59
CA THR A 732 34.64 -4.41 12.88
C THR A 732 34.30 -3.24 13.80
N ARG A 733 33.52 -3.53 14.84
CA ARG A 733 33.32 -2.64 15.98
C ARG A 733 34.68 -2.44 16.64
N ASP A 734 35.46 -1.47 16.15
CA ASP A 734 36.66 -1.02 16.83
C ASP A 734 36.24 0.01 17.88
N ASN A 735 36.32 -0.45 19.11
CA ASN A 735 36.06 0.29 20.33
C ASN A 735 37.20 1.31 20.48
N ARG A 736 37.00 2.54 20.00
CA ARG A 736 37.95 3.65 20.24
C ARG A 736 37.24 4.87 20.79
N GLU A 737 37.34 4.97 22.12
CA GLU A 737 37.21 6.19 22.90
C GLU A 737 37.90 7.36 22.18
N ARG A 738 37.13 8.41 21.88
CA ARG A 738 37.67 9.72 21.55
C ARG A 738 37.92 10.46 22.86
N ASP A 739 39.15 10.33 23.36
CA ASP A 739 39.66 11.32 24.29
C ASP A 739 40.33 12.47 23.52
N ARG A 740 39.99 13.69 23.91
CA ARG A 740 40.34 14.94 23.21
C ARG A 740 41.78 15.32 23.54
N ARG A 741 42.57 15.58 22.51
CA ARG A 741 43.92 16.16 22.61
C ARG A 741 43.87 17.54 23.27
N SER A 742 44.49 17.67 24.45
CA SER A 742 45.10 18.91 24.93
C SER A 742 46.62 18.79 24.85
N SER A 743 47.24 19.83 24.32
CA SER A 743 48.66 20.07 24.05
C SER A 743 49.56 20.12 25.30
N GLY A 744 50.75 19.53 25.24
CA GLY A 744 51.86 19.79 26.16
C GLY A 744 53.09 18.88 25.92
N PRO A 745 54.34 19.37 25.95
CA PRO A 745 55.48 18.68 25.32
C PRO A 745 56.29 17.76 26.24
N ALA A 746 56.79 16.68 25.63
CA ALA A 746 58.06 15.97 25.84
C ALA A 746 58.62 15.77 27.26
N LYS A 747 58.80 14.50 27.66
CA LYS A 747 60.07 14.00 28.24
C LYS A 747 60.13 12.47 28.36
N ALA A 748 61.18 11.93 27.74
CA ALA A 748 62.04 10.80 28.10
C ALA A 748 61.46 9.48 28.68
N SER A 749 61.64 8.40 27.93
CA SER A 749 61.68 7.02 28.43
C SER A 749 62.95 6.75 29.26
N PRO A 750 62.90 5.79 30.20
CA PRO A 750 63.95 4.78 30.33
C PRO A 750 63.44 3.32 30.19
N PRO A 751 64.35 2.33 30.01
CA PRO A 751 64.10 1.04 29.35
C PRO A 751 63.69 -0.10 30.33
N PRO A 752 63.36 -1.31 29.83
CA PRO A 752 62.69 -2.35 30.61
C PRO A 752 63.67 -3.23 31.39
N ALA A 753 63.27 -3.65 32.59
CA ALA A 753 63.95 -4.68 33.37
C ALA A 753 63.18 -6.00 33.30
N LYS A 754 63.91 -7.06 32.93
CA LYS A 754 63.50 -8.47 32.92
C LYS A 754 63.23 -8.98 34.35
N GLY A 755 62.25 -9.87 34.48
CA GLY A 755 62.12 -10.77 35.61
C GLY A 755 60.99 -11.78 35.38
N GLY A 756 61.34 -13.01 34.98
CA GLY A 756 60.39 -14.12 34.94
C GLY A 756 60.13 -14.70 36.32
N ASN A 757 58.98 -15.35 36.53
CA ASN A 757 58.87 -16.81 36.58
C ASN A 757 57.42 -17.25 36.94
N ALA A 758 57.10 -18.47 36.51
CA ALA A 758 56.16 -19.43 37.13
C ALA A 758 54.62 -19.20 37.09
N ALA A 759 54.00 -19.98 36.20
CA ALA A 759 53.01 -21.05 36.46
C ALA A 759 51.84 -20.83 37.44
N GLY A 760 50.62 -21.10 36.93
CA GLY A 760 49.40 -21.31 37.72
C GLY A 760 48.19 -21.67 36.86
N GLN A 761 48.22 -22.82 36.17
CA GLN A 761 47.04 -23.43 35.57
C GLN A 761 46.12 -23.98 36.68
N GLY A 762 44.90 -23.44 36.76
CA GLY A 762 43.87 -23.86 37.71
C GLY A 762 43.05 -25.05 37.19
N ALA A 763 42.88 -26.03 38.09
CA ALA A 763 42.37 -27.39 37.90
C ALA A 763 40.88 -27.54 37.51
N LEU A 764 40.24 -26.53 36.94
CA LEU A 764 38.84 -26.59 36.51
C LEU A 764 38.68 -26.92 35.01
N GLY A 765 39.70 -26.59 34.19
CA GLY A 765 39.67 -26.82 32.74
C GLY A 765 39.92 -28.27 32.32
N ALA A 766 40.64 -29.04 33.13
CA ALA A 766 40.95 -30.44 32.82
C ALA A 766 39.77 -31.39 33.11
N ALA A 767 38.97 -31.12 34.16
CA ALA A 767 37.84 -31.96 34.55
C ALA A 767 36.61 -31.82 33.62
N LEU A 768 36.44 -30.68 32.94
CA LEU A 768 35.32 -30.45 32.03
C LEU A 768 35.51 -31.13 30.66
N MET A 769 36.76 -31.26 30.22
CA MET A 769 37.12 -31.89 28.93
C MET A 769 37.01 -33.42 28.95
N GLU A 770 37.03 -34.05 30.13
CA GLU A 770 36.92 -35.50 30.29
C GLU A 770 35.45 -35.97 30.38
N ALA A 771 34.53 -35.09 30.80
CA ALA A 771 33.09 -35.36 30.82
C ALA A 771 32.42 -35.28 29.43
N LEU A 772 33.01 -34.54 28.49
CA LEU A 772 32.47 -34.34 27.13
C LEU A 772 32.88 -35.41 26.10
N LYS A 773 33.70 -36.39 26.48
CA LYS A 773 34.10 -37.51 25.60
C LYS A 773 33.32 -38.81 25.84
N ARG A 774 32.32 -38.81 26.71
CA ARG A 774 31.42 -39.95 26.92
C ARG A 774 29.95 -39.52 26.91
N LYS A 775 29.45 -39.21 25.72
CA LYS A 775 28.08 -39.52 25.28
C LYS A 775 27.95 -39.35 23.78
#